data_AF-A0A7W4BLE4-F1
#
_entry.id   AF-A0A7W4BLE4-F1
#
_cell.length_a   1.000
_cell.length_b   1.000
_cell.length_c   1.000
_cell.angle_alpha   90.00
_cell.angle_beta   90.00
_cell.angle_gamma   90.00
#
_symmetry.space_group_name_H-M   'P 1'
#
loop_
_entity.id
_entity.type
_entity.pdbx_description
1 polymer ?
#
loop_
_entity_poly.entity_id
_entity_poly.type
_entity_poly.pdbx_seq_one_letter_code
_entity_poly.pdbx_strand_id
1 'polypeptide(L)'
;MQLHGRLKTVNGTFLGLLFFFGLTCQSLSANELVSPRVDAIVDKNNEHAFATIAQAIEQAPNNLSQPYIIKIAPGDYYEKLVINKPFITLSGVGADTTRLYFDDYSGKVTENGGNLGTSNSATLTIKSPNFSVENLHIENSFDFPYYDAMSKDDPKRVSGLQAVAVLTDYGSDKALFNHVKISGYQDTLYTKAGRSLFLNNTISGHVDFIFGGGAAVFYKSNIVTRNRPNKQLPIGFITAPSTNIEQAFGLVFIDCALSAEEGVQDNSMGLGRPWHPTTTFPDGRYADPNAIGQTVFIDTWMGAHIQQQAWHPMGGTARTGGKKVFRAEDARFFEYNSSGPGAFVTTNRRQLNDSKAASFTWENILGEWYQSPRIQQAIQLVFTREVVNSLSGEMAEYTIESEYRKNKKQFPFISPINKPENIEQTAQSISEHYNLAYKTVDGSTLHLDLFYPNKAEQAKPLVVMIHGGGWRTGNKSHQTPTARWLAGQGFVAVSVEYRTSKTALYPAAMADINDAIKWLKQHHKLYMIDTKKIAVLGASSGAHMATLFGAMSTNHDTKSPYEAVQAIVNIDGVADLTSTAVRMFEDKPGKISYAALWLGGRYAQEPKRWHAVSPVEYLSKHTPATLFINSSHDRFHVGRDAFVAQLIKNNVHQQVYTIPDTPHTFWLFHPWVDEMRSVLASFLNKVLVEENPS
;
A
#
# COMPACT_ATOMS: atom_id res chain seq x y z
N MET A 1 -20.08 -17.53 35.71
CA MET A 1 -19.53 -16.18 35.94
C MET A 1 -18.56 -15.90 34.80
N GLN A 2 -18.79 -14.82 34.05
CA GLN A 2 -18.33 -14.55 32.68
C GLN A 2 -16.80 -14.39 32.53
N LEU A 3 -16.26 -14.91 31.41
CA LEU A 3 -15.06 -14.43 30.72
C LEU A 3 -15.14 -14.87 29.25
N HIS A 4 -15.74 -14.03 28.39
CA HIS A 4 -15.73 -14.14 26.93
C HIS A 4 -14.89 -12.99 26.38
N GLY A 5 -13.70 -13.31 25.89
CA GLY A 5 -12.81 -12.38 25.21
C GLY A 5 -11.91 -13.15 24.25
N ARG A 6 -12.45 -13.55 23.09
CA ARG A 6 -11.71 -13.88 21.86
C ARG A 6 -12.69 -14.02 20.70
N LEU A 7 -12.36 -13.35 19.59
CA LEU A 7 -13.18 -13.18 18.40
C LEU A 7 -13.52 -14.52 17.74
N LYS A 8 -14.76 -14.98 17.95
CA LYS A 8 -15.55 -15.66 16.91
C LYS A 8 -16.87 -14.93 16.78
N THR A 9 -17.07 -14.37 15.60
CA THR A 9 -18.27 -13.71 15.04
C THR A 9 -19.58 -13.91 15.82
N VAL A 10 -20.00 -12.90 16.60
CA VAL A 10 -21.42 -12.52 16.78
C VAL A 10 -21.50 -11.02 17.04
N ASN A 11 -22.38 -10.34 16.31
CA ASN A 11 -22.83 -8.96 16.50
C ASN A 11 -22.95 -8.56 17.99
N GLY A 12 -22.23 -7.53 18.44
CA GLY A 12 -22.57 -6.84 19.69
C GLY A 12 -21.45 -6.24 20.55
N THR A 13 -20.19 -6.63 20.37
CA THR A 13 -19.13 -6.27 21.35
C THR A 13 -17.87 -5.69 20.70
N PHE A 14 -18.05 -4.63 19.90
CA PHE A 14 -16.94 -3.79 19.38
C PHE A 14 -16.67 -2.55 20.27
N LEU A 15 -17.41 -2.39 21.38
CA LEU A 15 -17.40 -1.18 22.22
C LEU A 15 -16.43 -1.21 23.42
N GLY A 16 -15.82 -2.36 23.76
CA GLY A 16 -15.08 -2.52 25.03
C GLY A 16 -13.60 -2.09 25.02
N LEU A 17 -12.90 -2.20 23.88
CA LEU A 17 -11.46 -1.87 23.81
C LEU A 17 -11.18 -0.38 23.56
N LEU A 18 -12.20 0.40 23.20
CA LEU A 18 -12.09 1.86 23.05
C LEU A 18 -12.07 2.61 24.41
N PHE A 19 -12.44 1.95 25.50
CA PHE A 19 -12.65 2.62 26.79
C PHE A 19 -11.37 2.81 27.64
N PHE A 20 -10.31 2.03 27.41
CA PHE A 20 -9.07 2.11 28.22
C PHE A 20 -7.97 3.02 27.63
N PHE A 21 -8.12 3.49 26.39
CA PHE A 21 -7.17 4.42 25.76
C PHE A 21 -7.61 5.89 25.81
N GLY A 22 -8.76 6.19 26.42
CA GLY A 22 -9.31 7.55 26.54
C GLY A 22 -8.70 8.42 27.64
N LEU A 23 -7.71 7.94 28.40
CA LEU A 23 -7.27 8.60 29.65
C LEU A 23 -5.75 8.81 29.76
N THR A 24 -5.03 9.05 28.66
CA THR A 24 -3.77 9.82 28.68
C THR A 24 -3.53 10.50 27.32
N CYS A 25 -4.54 11.14 26.73
CA CYS A 25 -4.30 12.05 25.62
C CYS A 25 -4.03 13.44 26.20
N GLN A 26 -2.84 13.64 26.78
CA GLN A 26 -2.32 14.99 26.92
C GLN A 26 -2.16 15.56 25.50
N SER A 27 -2.67 16.77 25.34
CA SER A 27 -2.70 17.56 24.11
C SER A 27 -1.33 17.59 23.42
N LEU A 28 -1.13 16.72 22.44
CA LEU A 28 -0.18 16.98 21.37
C LEU A 28 -0.84 18.03 20.47
N SER A 29 -0.37 19.27 20.63
CA SER A 29 -0.62 20.35 19.69
C SER A 29 -0.39 19.85 18.26
N ALA A 30 -1.20 20.34 17.33
CA ALA A 30 -1.04 20.14 15.89
C ALA A 30 0.33 20.66 15.44
N ASN A 31 1.37 19.84 15.60
CA ASN A 31 2.64 20.06 14.95
C ASN A 31 2.44 19.74 13.48
N GLU A 32 2.79 20.74 12.67
CA GLU A 32 3.03 20.74 11.23
C GLU A 32 3.06 19.35 10.57
N LEU A 33 2.26 19.20 9.50
CA LEU A 33 2.48 18.17 8.48
C LEU A 33 3.84 18.46 7.80
N VAL A 34 4.93 18.16 8.50
CA VAL A 34 6.27 18.11 7.95
C VAL A 34 6.26 16.99 6.92
N SER A 35 6.49 17.32 5.64
CA SER A 35 6.78 16.33 4.60
C SER A 35 7.74 15.29 5.18
N PRO A 36 7.51 13.97 4.99
CA PRO A 36 8.33 12.96 5.62
C PRO A 36 9.80 13.26 5.29
N ARG A 37 10.61 13.47 6.34
CA ARG A 37 12.02 13.81 6.23
C ARG A 37 12.69 12.80 5.28
N VAL A 38 13.36 13.30 4.25
CA VAL A 38 14.19 12.50 3.34
C VAL A 38 15.60 13.03 3.46
N ASP A 39 16.54 12.18 3.85
CA ASP A 39 17.94 12.56 4.04
C ASP A 39 18.80 12.24 2.81
N ALA A 40 18.41 11.25 2.01
CA ALA A 40 19.05 10.90 0.75
C ALA A 40 18.05 10.32 -0.26
N ILE A 41 18.33 10.53 -1.56
CA ILE A 41 17.59 9.93 -2.67
C ILE A 41 18.55 9.11 -3.51
N VAL A 42 18.14 7.90 -3.87
CA VAL A 42 18.85 7.01 -4.79
C VAL A 42 18.03 6.87 -6.06
N ASP A 43 18.58 7.30 -7.18
CA ASP A 43 17.97 7.19 -8.51
C ASP A 43 19.08 7.21 -9.57
N LYS A 44 19.26 6.06 -10.24
CA LYS A 44 20.31 5.88 -11.25
C LYS A 44 20.14 6.76 -12.49
N ASN A 45 18.95 7.33 -12.69
CA ASN A 45 18.62 8.17 -13.83
C ASN A 45 18.59 9.67 -13.50
N ASN A 46 18.94 10.05 -12.26
CA ASN A 46 18.89 11.43 -11.79
C ASN A 46 20.29 11.90 -11.38
N GLU A 47 20.82 12.88 -12.09
CA GLU A 47 22.16 13.45 -11.83
C GLU A 47 22.29 14.18 -10.48
N HIS A 48 21.18 14.47 -9.80
CA HIS A 48 21.13 15.09 -8.48
C HIS A 48 20.86 14.08 -7.35
N ALA A 49 20.82 12.78 -7.65
CA ALA A 49 20.63 11.70 -6.68
C ALA A 49 21.87 10.81 -6.58
N PHE A 50 21.94 9.98 -5.55
CA PHE A 50 22.95 8.91 -5.49
C PHE A 50 22.63 7.86 -6.56
N ALA A 51 23.67 7.39 -7.26
CA ALA A 51 23.50 6.33 -8.27
C ALA A 51 23.27 4.96 -7.64
N THR A 52 23.76 4.75 -6.41
CA THR A 52 23.72 3.47 -5.68
C THR A 52 23.22 3.65 -4.25
N ILE A 53 22.65 2.59 -3.69
CA ILE A 53 22.19 2.57 -2.31
C ILE A 53 23.40 2.61 -1.36
N ALA A 54 24.49 1.92 -1.71
CA ALA A 54 25.74 1.92 -0.95
C ALA A 54 26.30 3.34 -0.73
N GLN A 55 26.33 4.17 -1.77
CA GLN A 55 26.80 5.56 -1.64
C GLN A 55 25.93 6.39 -0.68
N ALA A 56 24.60 6.22 -0.73
CA ALA A 56 23.69 6.91 0.18
C ALA A 56 23.87 6.46 1.64
N ILE A 57 24.15 5.16 1.87
CA ILE A 57 24.46 4.63 3.21
C ILE A 57 25.81 5.16 3.71
N GLU A 58 26.81 5.22 2.83
CA GLU A 58 28.14 5.74 3.15
C GLU A 58 28.07 7.21 3.59
N GLN A 59 27.23 8.02 2.94
CA GLN A 59 27.03 9.43 3.28
C GLN A 59 26.34 9.65 4.65
N ALA A 60 25.58 8.67 5.15
CA ALA A 60 24.90 8.81 6.43
C ALA A 60 25.89 9.09 7.58
N PRO A 61 25.62 10.01 8.52
CA PRO A 61 26.48 10.25 9.67
C PRO A 61 26.71 8.98 10.51
N ASN A 62 27.88 8.85 11.14
CA ASN A 62 28.18 7.67 11.98
C ASN A 62 27.42 7.66 13.32
N ASN A 63 27.11 8.85 13.87
CA ASN A 63 26.53 9.01 15.21
C ASN A 63 25.04 9.36 15.14
N LEU A 64 24.25 8.55 14.43
CA LEU A 64 22.81 8.75 14.31
C LEU A 64 22.08 8.42 15.62
N SER A 65 21.21 9.33 16.05
CA SER A 65 20.26 9.15 17.15
C SER A 65 18.79 9.17 16.70
N GLN A 66 18.57 9.37 15.40
CA GLN A 66 17.27 9.45 14.74
C GLN A 66 17.37 8.78 13.36
N PRO A 67 16.25 8.33 12.77
CA PRO A 67 16.23 7.75 11.43
C PRO A 67 16.95 8.62 10.39
N TYR A 68 17.81 7.99 9.58
CA TYR A 68 18.35 8.54 8.33
C TYR A 68 17.63 7.86 7.16
N ILE A 69 16.78 8.61 6.46
CA ILE A 69 15.81 8.07 5.50
C ILE A 69 16.35 8.20 4.08
N ILE A 70 16.63 7.04 3.49
CA ILE A 70 17.09 6.89 2.11
C ILE A 70 15.90 6.46 1.26
N LYS A 71 15.42 7.35 0.38
CA LYS A 71 14.39 7.00 -0.60
C LYS A 71 15.02 6.43 -1.87
N ILE A 72 14.49 5.31 -2.33
CA ILE A 72 15.04 4.55 -3.46
C ILE A 72 13.97 4.55 -4.57
N ALA A 73 14.30 5.16 -5.70
CA ALA A 73 13.44 5.21 -6.88
C ALA A 73 13.16 3.81 -7.46
N PRO A 74 12.19 3.66 -8.37
CA PRO A 74 11.97 2.39 -9.07
C PRO A 74 13.21 1.95 -9.85
N GLY A 75 13.50 0.66 -9.81
CA GLY A 75 14.58 0.04 -10.55
C GLY A 75 15.20 -1.15 -9.86
N ASP A 76 16.02 -1.86 -10.63
CA ASP A 76 16.91 -2.92 -10.16
C ASP A 76 18.27 -2.33 -9.74
N TYR A 77 18.69 -2.69 -8.53
CA TYR A 77 19.93 -2.29 -7.86
C TYR A 77 20.73 -3.55 -7.54
N TYR A 78 21.71 -3.85 -8.39
CA TYR A 78 22.61 -4.98 -8.21
C TYR A 78 23.73 -4.62 -7.23
N GLU A 79 23.46 -4.78 -5.93
CA GLU A 79 24.31 -4.33 -4.85
C GLU A 79 24.31 -5.33 -3.70
N LYS A 80 25.46 -5.43 -3.03
CA LYS A 80 25.61 -6.18 -1.79
C LYS A 80 25.88 -5.20 -0.64
N LEU A 81 24.96 -5.15 0.32
CA LEU A 81 24.93 -4.08 1.32
C LEU A 81 25.23 -4.59 2.73
N VAL A 82 25.97 -3.80 3.49
CA VAL A 82 26.21 -4.00 4.91
C VAL A 82 25.79 -2.75 5.68
N ILE A 83 24.80 -2.89 6.56
CA ILE A 83 24.34 -1.82 7.45
C ILE A 83 25.11 -1.90 8.76
N ASN A 84 26.08 -1.00 8.93
CA ASN A 84 26.91 -0.89 10.14
C ASN A 84 26.64 0.38 10.97
N LYS A 85 25.76 1.27 10.50
CA LYS A 85 25.32 2.48 11.20
C LYS A 85 23.91 2.29 11.77
N PRO A 86 23.61 2.72 13.00
CA PRO A 86 22.27 2.58 13.55
C PRO A 86 21.28 3.50 12.83
N PHE A 87 19.99 3.24 12.96
CA PHE A 87 18.91 4.11 12.46
C PHE A 87 18.83 4.33 10.93
N ILE A 88 19.53 3.51 10.13
CA ILE A 88 19.37 3.56 8.67
C ILE A 88 17.96 3.07 8.29
N THR A 89 17.28 3.85 7.44
CA THR A 89 15.99 3.51 6.84
C THR A 89 16.11 3.46 5.32
N LEU A 90 15.78 2.31 4.73
CA LEU A 90 15.64 2.15 3.28
C LEU A 90 14.15 2.18 2.90
N SER A 91 13.74 3.15 2.10
CA SER A 91 12.35 3.27 1.63
C SER A 91 12.32 3.15 0.12
N GLY A 92 11.93 1.98 -0.38
CA GLY A 92 11.63 1.81 -1.80
C GLY A 92 10.33 2.54 -2.15
N VAL A 93 10.15 2.79 -3.44
CA VAL A 93 8.87 3.29 -3.96
C VAL A 93 7.83 2.18 -3.83
N GLY A 94 8.13 0.95 -4.27
CA GLY A 94 7.23 -0.19 -4.16
C GLY A 94 7.98 -1.51 -4.25
N ALA A 95 7.53 -2.54 -3.50
CA ALA A 95 8.20 -3.84 -3.51
C ALA A 95 8.08 -4.58 -4.85
N ASP A 96 7.21 -4.14 -5.76
CA ASP A 96 7.12 -4.66 -7.14
C ASP A 96 7.97 -3.88 -8.14
N THR A 97 8.42 -2.68 -7.77
CA THR A 97 9.06 -1.73 -8.68
C THR A 97 10.48 -1.39 -8.30
N THR A 98 10.89 -1.67 -7.05
CA THR A 98 12.21 -1.36 -6.50
C THR A 98 12.82 -2.63 -5.94
N ARG A 99 13.94 -3.08 -6.52
CA ARG A 99 14.59 -4.35 -6.17
C ARG A 99 16.07 -4.15 -5.87
N LEU A 100 16.47 -4.54 -4.67
CA LEU A 100 17.85 -4.77 -4.26
C LEU A 100 18.16 -6.27 -4.45
N TYR A 101 19.16 -6.60 -5.27
CA TYR A 101 19.50 -7.99 -5.53
C TYR A 101 21.00 -8.20 -5.68
N PHE A 102 21.43 -9.42 -5.34
CA PHE A 102 22.78 -9.94 -5.59
C PHE A 102 22.68 -11.45 -5.81
N ASP A 103 23.76 -12.15 -6.18
CA ASP A 103 23.70 -13.56 -6.60
C ASP A 103 24.76 -14.46 -5.92
N ASP A 104 25.31 -14.02 -4.79
CA ASP A 104 26.30 -14.80 -4.06
C ASP A 104 25.68 -16.05 -3.42
N TYR A 105 26.50 -17.10 -3.34
CA TYR A 105 26.15 -18.36 -2.71
C TYR A 105 27.29 -18.85 -1.84
N SER A 106 26.94 -19.62 -0.82
CA SER A 106 27.84 -20.07 0.23
C SER A 106 29.05 -20.85 -0.28
N GLY A 107 28.87 -21.72 -1.27
CA GLY A 107 29.96 -22.53 -1.83
C GLY A 107 30.84 -21.80 -2.82
N LYS A 108 30.59 -20.52 -3.10
CA LYS A 108 31.42 -19.72 -4.01
C LYS A 108 32.85 -19.67 -3.47
N VAL A 109 33.82 -20.06 -4.30
CA VAL A 109 35.23 -20.05 -3.92
C VAL A 109 35.70 -18.59 -3.82
N THR A 110 36.37 -18.24 -2.72
CA THR A 110 36.92 -16.90 -2.52
C THR A 110 38.32 -16.77 -3.14
N GLU A 111 38.76 -15.54 -3.41
CA GLU A 111 40.11 -15.26 -3.94
C GLU A 111 41.24 -15.83 -3.08
N ASN A 112 41.02 -15.94 -1.76
CA ASN A 112 41.99 -16.45 -0.79
C ASN A 112 41.90 -17.97 -0.57
N GLY A 113 41.11 -18.68 -1.37
CA GLY A 113 40.79 -20.08 -1.18
C GLY A 113 39.67 -20.32 -0.17
N GLY A 114 39.09 -21.52 -0.18
CA GLY A 114 37.92 -21.87 0.63
C GLY A 114 36.61 -21.24 0.11
N ASN A 115 35.51 -21.50 0.83
CA ASN A 115 34.16 -21.11 0.43
C ASN A 115 33.69 -19.83 1.14
N LEU A 116 32.89 -19.01 0.46
CA LEU A 116 32.33 -17.75 0.97
C LEU A 116 31.57 -17.93 2.29
N GLY A 117 30.80 -19.01 2.39
CA GLY A 117 29.97 -19.38 3.54
C GLY A 117 28.61 -18.68 3.55
N THR A 118 27.62 -19.30 4.22
CA THR A 118 26.22 -18.86 4.23
C THR A 118 26.05 -17.41 4.65
N SER A 119 26.64 -16.98 5.77
CA SER A 119 26.48 -15.60 6.26
C SER A 119 26.96 -14.56 5.24
N ASN A 120 28.07 -14.85 4.56
CA ASN A 120 28.66 -13.93 3.58
C ASN A 120 27.95 -13.99 2.23
N SER A 121 26.99 -14.90 2.01
CA SER A 121 26.17 -14.89 0.78
C SER A 121 25.06 -13.84 0.79
N ALA A 122 24.81 -13.20 1.94
CA ALA A 122 23.73 -12.24 2.12
C ALA A 122 23.78 -11.05 1.15
N THR A 123 22.69 -10.79 0.42
CA THR A 123 22.49 -9.54 -0.34
C THR A 123 22.46 -8.33 0.59
N LEU A 124 21.72 -8.40 1.70
CA LEU A 124 21.67 -7.38 2.73
C LEU A 124 22.06 -7.95 4.09
N THR A 125 23.12 -7.41 4.70
CA THR A 125 23.55 -7.76 6.06
C THR A 125 23.33 -6.59 7.01
N ILE A 126 22.64 -6.80 8.12
CA ILE A 126 22.41 -5.80 9.17
C ILE A 126 23.27 -6.13 10.39
N LYS A 127 24.09 -5.18 10.84
CA LYS A 127 25.01 -5.30 11.99
C LYS A 127 24.81 -4.21 13.04
N SER A 128 23.77 -3.40 12.92
CA SER A 128 23.48 -2.26 13.78
C SER A 128 22.01 -2.21 14.21
N PRO A 129 21.68 -1.53 15.33
CA PRO A 129 20.31 -1.48 15.82
C PRO A 129 19.44 -0.44 15.11
N ASN A 130 18.12 -0.59 15.25
CA ASN A 130 17.10 0.32 14.72
C ASN A 130 17.12 0.48 13.19
N PHE A 131 17.59 -0.54 12.47
CA PHE A 131 17.43 -0.60 11.03
C PHE A 131 15.96 -0.71 10.64
N SER A 132 15.56 -0.10 9.54
CA SER A 132 14.25 -0.34 8.95
C SER A 132 14.29 -0.33 7.43
N VAL A 133 13.41 -1.14 6.84
CA VAL A 133 13.16 -1.14 5.40
C VAL A 133 11.68 -1.25 5.10
N GLU A 134 11.23 -0.54 4.08
CA GLU A 134 9.85 -0.60 3.59
C GLU A 134 9.73 -0.53 2.08
N ASN A 135 8.68 -1.16 1.54
CA ASN A 135 8.29 -1.10 0.13
C ASN A 135 9.43 -1.45 -0.84
N LEU A 136 10.22 -2.48 -0.52
CA LEU A 136 11.40 -2.90 -1.27
C LEU A 136 11.35 -4.42 -1.53
N HIS A 137 11.88 -4.88 -2.66
CA HIS A 137 12.20 -6.29 -2.89
C HIS A 137 13.68 -6.51 -2.60
N ILE A 138 14.01 -7.44 -1.70
CA ILE A 138 15.36 -7.85 -1.39
C ILE A 138 15.52 -9.30 -1.82
N GLU A 139 16.42 -9.56 -2.75
CA GLU A 139 16.55 -10.87 -3.37
C GLU A 139 17.99 -11.38 -3.33
N ASN A 140 18.15 -12.68 -3.08
CA ASN A 140 19.30 -13.40 -3.58
C ASN A 140 18.89 -14.17 -4.84
N SER A 141 19.43 -13.70 -5.96
CA SER A 141 19.11 -14.13 -7.32
C SER A 141 19.98 -15.29 -7.81
N PHE A 142 20.77 -15.90 -6.92
CA PHE A 142 21.51 -17.13 -7.23
C PHE A 142 20.57 -18.17 -7.87
N ASP A 143 20.95 -18.66 -9.05
CA ASP A 143 20.15 -19.60 -9.84
C ASP A 143 20.20 -21.03 -9.27
N PHE A 144 19.58 -21.18 -8.10
CA PHE A 144 19.49 -22.45 -7.41
C PHE A 144 18.83 -23.54 -8.27
N PRO A 145 17.69 -23.31 -8.97
CA PRO A 145 17.04 -24.36 -9.76
C PRO A 145 17.95 -24.94 -10.85
N TYR A 146 18.75 -24.10 -11.51
CA TYR A 146 19.71 -24.55 -12.51
C TYR A 146 20.73 -25.53 -11.93
N TYR A 147 21.37 -25.19 -10.80
CA TYR A 147 22.39 -26.06 -10.19
C TYR A 147 21.81 -27.26 -9.42
N ASP A 148 20.60 -27.14 -8.87
CA ASP A 148 19.93 -28.24 -8.16
C ASP A 148 19.36 -29.30 -9.12
N ALA A 149 19.08 -28.94 -10.38
CA ALA A 149 18.67 -29.88 -11.43
C ALA A 149 19.84 -30.73 -11.99
N MET A 150 21.09 -30.27 -11.82
CA MET A 150 22.27 -30.97 -12.34
C MET A 150 22.59 -32.26 -11.59
N SER A 151 23.18 -33.23 -12.32
CA SER A 151 23.75 -34.44 -11.72
C SER A 151 24.87 -34.09 -10.74
N LYS A 152 25.05 -34.90 -9.70
CA LYS A 152 26.10 -34.66 -8.69
C LYS A 152 27.50 -34.69 -9.27
N ASP A 153 27.69 -35.44 -10.35
CA ASP A 153 28.98 -35.62 -11.03
C ASP A 153 29.18 -34.64 -12.20
N ASP A 154 28.22 -33.73 -12.44
CA ASP A 154 28.36 -32.71 -13.47
C ASP A 154 29.48 -31.72 -13.10
N PRO A 155 30.52 -31.54 -13.93
CA PRO A 155 31.64 -30.66 -13.62
C PRO A 155 31.26 -29.18 -13.51
N LYS A 156 30.09 -28.77 -14.01
CA LYS A 156 29.56 -27.40 -13.88
C LYS A 156 28.77 -27.20 -12.58
N ARG A 157 28.41 -28.27 -11.88
CA ARG A 157 27.62 -28.17 -10.66
C ARG A 157 28.45 -27.58 -9.53
N VAL A 158 27.94 -26.51 -8.93
CA VAL A 158 28.54 -25.93 -7.73
C VAL A 158 28.01 -26.64 -6.47
N SER A 159 28.81 -26.65 -5.41
CA SER A 159 28.38 -27.09 -4.09
C SER A 159 27.97 -25.90 -3.23
N GLY A 160 27.35 -26.12 -2.07
CA GLY A 160 26.99 -25.03 -1.16
C GLY A 160 26.00 -24.03 -1.75
N LEU A 161 24.80 -24.52 -2.12
CA LEU A 161 23.76 -23.75 -2.80
C LEU A 161 22.99 -22.75 -1.92
N GLN A 162 23.41 -22.55 -0.67
CA GLN A 162 22.77 -21.62 0.26
C GLN A 162 23.00 -20.18 -0.22
N ALA A 163 21.95 -19.38 -0.27
CA ALA A 163 22.01 -18.05 -0.87
C ALA A 163 21.08 -17.11 -0.11
N VAL A 164 21.66 -16.37 0.84
CA VAL A 164 20.92 -15.52 1.77
C VAL A 164 20.52 -14.22 1.08
N ALA A 165 19.27 -13.81 1.19
CA ALA A 165 18.81 -12.48 0.78
C ALA A 165 19.02 -11.47 1.90
N VAL A 166 18.61 -11.82 3.13
CA VAL A 166 18.69 -10.93 4.31
C VAL A 166 19.33 -11.67 5.48
N LEU A 167 20.30 -11.03 6.12
CA LEU A 167 20.94 -11.47 7.37
C LEU A 167 20.80 -10.39 8.45
N THR A 168 20.10 -10.68 9.55
CA THR A 168 20.18 -9.89 10.79
C THR A 168 21.28 -10.48 11.68
N ASP A 169 22.51 -9.99 11.53
CA ASP A 169 23.70 -10.51 12.19
C ASP A 169 23.81 -10.02 13.65
N TYR A 170 24.86 -10.44 14.35
CA TYR A 170 25.21 -9.87 15.66
C TYR A 170 25.36 -8.34 15.59
N GLY A 171 24.76 -7.64 16.55
CA GLY A 171 24.66 -6.17 16.56
C GLY A 171 23.36 -5.64 15.95
N SER A 172 22.63 -6.45 15.19
CA SER A 172 21.25 -6.15 14.80
C SER A 172 20.32 -6.33 15.99
N ASP A 173 19.59 -5.28 16.36
CA ASP A 173 18.42 -5.35 17.25
C ASP A 173 17.41 -4.31 16.79
N LYS A 174 16.12 -4.58 16.97
CA LYS A 174 15.03 -3.69 16.52
C LYS A 174 15.02 -3.47 15.01
N ALA A 175 15.21 -4.53 14.23
CA ALA A 175 15.17 -4.47 12.76
C ALA A 175 13.72 -4.59 12.23
N LEU A 176 13.19 -3.55 11.60
CA LEU A 176 11.82 -3.50 11.07
C LEU A 176 11.78 -3.70 9.55
N PHE A 177 11.04 -4.71 9.10
CA PHE A 177 10.72 -4.98 7.70
C PHE A 177 9.21 -4.80 7.50
N ASN A 178 8.80 -3.78 6.75
CA ASN A 178 7.39 -3.42 6.55
C ASN A 178 7.03 -3.42 5.06
N HIS A 179 6.13 -4.30 4.63
CA HIS A 179 5.71 -4.37 3.23
C HIS A 179 6.87 -4.60 2.24
N VAL A 180 7.71 -5.58 2.55
CA VAL A 180 8.90 -5.97 1.78
C VAL A 180 8.68 -7.35 1.15
N LYS A 181 9.28 -7.57 -0.01
CA LYS A 181 9.47 -8.90 -0.59
C LYS A 181 10.88 -9.40 -0.26
N ILE A 182 11.01 -10.60 0.29
CA ILE A 182 12.31 -11.23 0.56
C ILE A 182 12.36 -12.56 -0.16
N SER A 183 13.18 -12.65 -1.21
CA SER A 183 13.14 -13.78 -2.13
C SER A 183 14.49 -14.49 -2.26
N GLY A 184 14.43 -15.81 -2.36
CA GLY A 184 15.56 -16.69 -2.58
C GLY A 184 15.06 -18.12 -2.71
N TYR A 185 15.93 -19.09 -2.41
CA TYR A 185 15.63 -20.50 -2.54
C TYR A 185 15.99 -21.29 -1.28
N GLN A 186 17.29 -21.53 -1.07
CA GLN A 186 17.81 -22.12 0.16
C GLN A 186 18.42 -21.02 1.04
N ASP A 187 18.06 -21.03 2.32
CA ASP A 187 18.58 -20.11 3.35
C ASP A 187 18.24 -18.62 3.05
N THR A 188 17.05 -18.31 2.53
CA THR A 188 16.66 -16.96 2.10
C THR A 188 16.78 -15.88 3.20
N LEU A 189 16.28 -16.15 4.41
CA LEU A 189 16.25 -15.19 5.52
C LEU A 189 16.96 -15.77 6.75
N TYR A 190 18.10 -15.17 7.10
CA TYR A 190 18.92 -15.54 8.25
C TYR A 190 18.72 -14.57 9.40
N THR A 191 17.83 -14.90 10.34
CA THR A 191 17.63 -14.13 11.58
C THR A 191 18.59 -14.63 12.67
N LYS A 192 19.85 -14.19 12.63
CA LYS A 192 20.91 -14.78 13.46
C LYS A 192 20.85 -14.35 14.92
N ALA A 193 20.62 -13.07 15.20
CA ALA A 193 20.55 -12.52 16.55
C ALA A 193 19.59 -11.32 16.66
N GLY A 194 19.33 -10.88 17.89
CA GLY A 194 18.51 -9.70 18.21
C GLY A 194 17.03 -9.85 17.87
N ARG A 195 16.29 -8.74 18.00
CA ARG A 195 14.85 -8.68 17.65
C ARG A 195 14.64 -8.16 16.24
N SER A 196 13.72 -8.80 15.53
CA SER A 196 13.24 -8.36 14.21
C SER A 196 11.73 -8.49 14.09
N LEU A 197 11.11 -7.52 13.41
CA LEU A 197 9.68 -7.53 13.09
C LEU A 197 9.48 -7.51 11.58
N PHE A 198 8.81 -8.53 11.08
CA PHE A 198 8.38 -8.69 9.70
C PHE A 198 6.87 -8.47 9.62
N LEU A 199 6.49 -7.26 9.22
CA LEU A 199 5.11 -6.82 9.09
C LEU A 199 4.62 -6.80 7.64
N ASN A 200 3.55 -7.54 7.34
CA ASN A 200 2.89 -7.54 6.02
C ASN A 200 3.86 -7.82 4.85
N ASN A 201 4.77 -8.78 5.02
CA ASN A 201 5.80 -9.10 4.03
C ASN A 201 5.41 -10.30 3.17
N THR A 202 6.11 -10.48 2.06
CA THR A 202 6.15 -11.76 1.33
C THR A 202 7.56 -12.33 1.41
N ILE A 203 7.70 -13.57 1.88
CA ILE A 203 9.01 -14.23 2.04
C ILE A 203 8.96 -15.56 1.29
N SER A 204 9.86 -15.77 0.33
CA SER A 204 9.83 -16.98 -0.52
C SER A 204 11.12 -17.78 -0.48
N GLY A 205 11.00 -19.10 -0.36
CA GLY A 205 12.09 -20.07 -0.49
C GLY A 205 11.56 -21.50 -0.38
N HIS A 206 12.45 -22.48 -0.20
CA HIS A 206 12.05 -23.87 0.00
C HIS A 206 12.87 -24.60 1.08
N VAL A 207 14.21 -24.63 1.04
CA VAL A 207 15.02 -25.32 2.08
C VAL A 207 15.46 -24.30 3.13
N ASP A 208 15.06 -24.53 4.38
CA ASP A 208 15.47 -23.77 5.58
C ASP A 208 15.38 -22.25 5.39
N PHE A 209 14.40 -21.78 4.62
CA PHE A 209 14.46 -20.44 4.06
C PHE A 209 14.17 -19.34 5.08
N ILE A 210 13.76 -19.69 6.30
CA ILE A 210 13.75 -18.81 7.47
C ILE A 210 14.49 -19.51 8.62
N PHE A 211 15.69 -19.06 8.98
CA PHE A 211 16.55 -19.79 9.91
C PHE A 211 17.35 -18.86 10.83
N GLY A 212 17.88 -19.42 11.92
CA GLY A 212 18.75 -18.69 12.87
C GLY A 212 18.23 -18.61 14.30
N GLY A 213 18.98 -17.88 15.14
CA GLY A 213 18.80 -17.84 16.59
C GLY A 213 18.09 -16.61 17.14
N GLY A 214 17.82 -15.60 16.31
CA GLY A 214 17.19 -14.34 16.73
C GLY A 214 15.73 -14.49 17.15
N ALA A 215 15.20 -13.46 17.82
CA ALA A 215 13.80 -13.32 18.16
C ALA A 215 13.08 -12.60 17.01
N ALA A 216 12.44 -13.35 16.11
CA ALA A 216 11.83 -12.83 14.90
C ALA A 216 10.31 -13.01 14.93
N VAL A 217 9.57 -11.91 14.80
CA VAL A 217 8.11 -11.92 14.70
C VAL A 217 7.70 -11.69 13.26
N PHE A 218 6.89 -12.59 12.72
CA PHE A 218 6.24 -12.45 11.42
C PHE A 218 4.75 -12.22 11.68
N TYR A 219 4.23 -11.09 11.24
CA TYR A 219 2.82 -10.74 11.41
C TYR A 219 2.19 -10.39 10.08
N LYS A 220 1.03 -10.99 9.79
CA LYS A 220 0.27 -10.79 8.54
C LYS A 220 1.11 -10.99 7.28
N SER A 221 2.13 -11.83 7.37
CA SER A 221 3.07 -12.05 6.28
C SER A 221 2.68 -13.31 5.50
N ASN A 222 2.90 -13.27 4.19
CA ASN A 222 2.75 -14.43 3.32
C ASN A 222 4.10 -15.13 3.16
N ILE A 223 4.16 -16.39 3.56
CA ILE A 223 5.36 -17.24 3.54
C ILE A 223 5.16 -18.23 2.40
N VAL A 224 5.92 -18.05 1.32
CA VAL A 224 5.70 -18.70 0.03
C VAL A 224 6.69 -19.84 -0.19
N THR A 225 6.20 -21.06 -0.20
CA THR A 225 6.97 -22.23 -0.64
C THR A 225 7.22 -22.15 -2.14
N ARG A 226 8.48 -22.16 -2.56
CA ARG A 226 8.87 -22.22 -3.97
C ARG A 226 8.89 -23.64 -4.50
N ASN A 227 8.60 -23.80 -5.79
CA ASN A 227 8.60 -25.11 -6.42
C ASN A 227 10.01 -25.70 -6.53
N ARG A 228 10.11 -27.01 -6.30
CA ARG A 228 11.35 -27.78 -6.39
C ARG A 228 11.04 -29.21 -6.88
N PRO A 229 10.78 -29.37 -8.18
CA PRO A 229 10.28 -30.63 -8.74
C PRO A 229 11.32 -31.75 -8.69
N ASN A 230 10.85 -33.00 -8.79
CA ASN A 230 11.69 -34.21 -8.89
C ASN A 230 12.62 -34.45 -7.68
N LYS A 231 12.22 -34.00 -6.49
CA LYS A 231 12.95 -34.25 -5.23
C LYS A 231 12.19 -35.20 -4.34
N GLN A 232 12.94 -35.97 -3.55
CA GLN A 232 12.36 -36.75 -2.48
C GLN A 232 11.73 -35.82 -1.44
N LEU A 233 10.54 -36.20 -0.96
CA LEU A 233 9.85 -35.42 0.06
C LEU A 233 10.51 -35.59 1.43
N PRO A 234 10.50 -34.55 2.28
CA PRO A 234 10.03 -33.21 1.98
C PRO A 234 10.95 -32.45 1.00
N ILE A 235 10.37 -31.61 0.14
CA ILE A 235 11.14 -30.81 -0.84
C ILE A 235 11.98 -29.72 -0.15
N GLY A 236 11.62 -29.36 1.07
CA GLY A 236 12.28 -28.35 1.90
C GLY A 236 11.63 -28.21 3.28
N PHE A 237 11.98 -27.13 3.97
CA PHE A 237 11.49 -26.77 5.30
C PHE A 237 11.32 -25.26 5.39
N ILE A 238 10.19 -24.81 5.95
CA ILE A 238 9.97 -23.38 6.17
C ILE A 238 10.99 -22.83 7.16
N THR A 239 11.16 -23.50 8.30
CA THR A 239 12.05 -23.01 9.35
C THR A 239 13.19 -23.95 9.73
N ALA A 240 14.33 -23.36 10.08
CA ALA A 240 15.44 -24.05 10.73
C ALA A 240 15.98 -23.20 11.91
N PRO A 241 15.23 -23.08 13.01
CA PRO A 241 15.64 -22.23 14.13
C PRO A 241 16.82 -22.85 14.89
N SER A 242 17.69 -21.96 15.38
CA SER A 242 18.83 -22.27 16.26
C SER A 242 18.81 -21.44 17.54
N THR A 243 17.61 -21.04 17.98
CA THR A 243 17.38 -20.25 19.18
C THR A 243 18.03 -20.91 20.39
N ASN A 244 18.83 -20.16 21.15
CA ASN A 244 19.40 -20.66 22.40
C ASN A 244 18.27 -21.00 23.39
N ILE A 245 18.43 -22.06 24.17
CA ILE A 245 17.44 -22.52 25.15
C ILE A 245 17.11 -21.48 26.23
N GLU A 246 18.06 -20.61 26.57
CA GLU A 246 17.88 -19.52 27.54
C GLU A 246 17.06 -18.34 26.98
N GLN A 247 16.98 -18.21 25.65
CA GLN A 247 16.20 -17.17 25.00
C GLN A 247 14.72 -17.57 24.96
N ALA A 248 13.84 -16.70 25.47
CA ALA A 248 12.41 -16.98 25.59
C ALA A 248 11.70 -17.18 24.25
N PHE A 249 12.06 -16.37 23.23
CA PHE A 249 11.39 -16.33 21.93
C PHE A 249 12.36 -16.58 20.77
N GLY A 250 11.95 -17.39 19.80
CA GLY A 250 12.66 -17.63 18.55
C GLY A 250 11.88 -17.09 17.36
N LEU A 251 11.53 -17.96 16.42
CA LEU A 251 10.74 -17.60 15.23
C LEU A 251 9.25 -17.73 15.56
N VAL A 252 8.50 -16.64 15.49
CA VAL A 252 7.08 -16.62 15.84
C VAL A 252 6.27 -16.03 14.69
N PHE A 253 5.30 -16.78 14.19
CA PHE A 253 4.42 -16.42 13.08
C PHE A 253 3.00 -16.22 13.62
N ILE A 254 2.41 -15.06 13.37
CA ILE A 254 1.11 -14.65 13.91
C ILE A 254 0.27 -14.13 12.75
N ASP A 255 -0.95 -14.69 12.57
CA ASP A 255 -1.86 -14.32 11.47
C ASP A 255 -1.19 -14.37 10.08
N CYS A 256 -0.25 -15.30 9.89
CA CYS A 256 0.44 -15.47 8.62
C CYS A 256 -0.34 -16.40 7.67
N ALA A 257 0.04 -16.41 6.40
CA ALA A 257 -0.34 -17.43 5.45
C ALA A 257 0.91 -18.20 5.01
N LEU A 258 0.83 -19.53 5.01
CA LEU A 258 1.81 -20.40 4.35
C LEU A 258 1.21 -20.79 3.01
N SER A 259 1.59 -20.06 1.95
CA SER A 259 1.16 -20.32 0.58
C SER A 259 2.26 -21.04 -0.21
N ALA A 260 1.95 -21.47 -1.42
CA ALA A 260 2.91 -22.09 -2.31
C ALA A 260 2.80 -21.49 -3.71
N GLU A 261 3.93 -21.48 -4.44
CA GLU A 261 3.94 -21.26 -5.88
C GLU A 261 3.14 -22.34 -6.60
N GLU A 262 2.70 -22.02 -7.81
CA GLU A 262 2.07 -22.99 -8.69
C GLU A 262 2.99 -24.21 -8.95
N GLY A 263 2.39 -25.40 -8.95
CA GLY A 263 3.10 -26.66 -9.21
C GLY A 263 3.81 -27.27 -7.99
N VAL A 264 3.76 -26.63 -6.81
CA VAL A 264 4.19 -27.27 -5.56
C VAL A 264 3.21 -28.39 -5.18
N GLN A 265 3.72 -29.59 -4.98
CA GLN A 265 2.92 -30.75 -4.62
C GLN A 265 2.32 -30.60 -3.20
N ASP A 266 1.10 -31.11 -3.01
CA ASP A 266 0.51 -31.28 -1.67
C ASP A 266 1.37 -32.19 -0.77
N ASN A 267 1.32 -31.96 0.54
CA ASN A 267 2.03 -32.75 1.55
C ASN A 267 3.54 -32.92 1.22
N SER A 268 4.19 -31.85 0.78
CA SER A 268 5.59 -31.85 0.31
C SER A 268 6.55 -31.01 1.16
N MET A 269 6.05 -30.08 1.97
CA MET A 269 6.83 -29.11 2.72
C MET A 269 6.74 -29.36 4.24
N GLY A 270 7.89 -29.41 4.91
CA GLY A 270 7.95 -29.43 6.37
C GLY A 270 7.81 -28.02 6.97
N LEU A 271 7.19 -27.91 8.14
CA LEU A 271 7.16 -26.65 8.90
C LEU A 271 8.55 -26.28 9.42
N GLY A 272 9.33 -27.25 9.88
CA GLY A 272 10.70 -26.97 10.29
C GLY A 272 11.49 -28.15 10.84
N ARG A 273 12.78 -27.88 11.10
CA ARG A 273 13.75 -28.83 11.66
C ARG A 273 14.76 -28.13 12.59
N PRO A 274 15.26 -28.79 13.66
CA PRO A 274 16.04 -28.12 14.69
C PRO A 274 17.48 -27.92 14.25
N TRP A 275 17.85 -26.69 13.91
CA TRP A 275 19.22 -26.39 13.52
C TRP A 275 20.09 -26.17 14.74
N HIS A 276 21.07 -27.04 14.92
CA HIS A 276 22.15 -26.89 15.88
C HIS A 276 23.43 -26.49 15.13
N PRO A 277 23.78 -25.19 15.09
CA PRO A 277 24.91 -24.69 14.31
C PRO A 277 26.21 -25.33 14.79
N THR A 278 27.13 -25.64 13.87
CA THR A 278 28.47 -26.08 14.24
C THR A 278 29.23 -24.89 14.83
N THR A 279 29.48 -24.95 16.14
CA THR A 279 30.09 -23.88 16.94
C THR A 279 31.42 -24.36 17.49
N THR A 280 32.39 -23.44 17.62
CA THR A 280 33.66 -23.71 18.29
C THR A 280 33.51 -23.44 19.78
N PHE A 281 33.79 -24.45 20.59
CA PHE A 281 33.85 -24.43 22.05
C PHE A 281 35.29 -24.67 22.52
N PRO A 282 35.62 -24.41 23.81
CA PRO A 282 36.95 -24.74 24.35
C PRO A 282 37.34 -26.22 24.18
N ASP A 283 36.36 -27.13 24.12
CA ASP A 283 36.56 -28.58 24.01
C ASP A 283 36.39 -29.15 22.59
N GLY A 284 36.23 -28.28 21.56
CA GLY A 284 36.18 -28.70 20.16
C GLY A 284 35.16 -27.95 19.31
N ARG A 285 34.94 -28.42 18.07
CA ARG A 285 34.01 -27.81 17.11
C ARG A 285 32.92 -28.80 16.71
N TYR A 286 31.70 -28.57 17.17
CA TYR A 286 30.56 -29.49 16.98
C TYR A 286 29.23 -28.73 17.05
N ALA A 287 28.11 -29.41 16.75
CA ALA A 287 26.78 -28.83 16.77
C ALA A 287 26.40 -28.36 18.19
N ASP A 288 26.02 -27.09 18.34
CA ASP A 288 25.74 -26.44 19.62
C ASP A 288 24.60 -27.15 20.37
N PRO A 289 24.85 -27.78 21.53
CA PRO A 289 23.82 -28.49 22.28
C PRO A 289 22.75 -27.55 22.87
N ASN A 290 23.07 -26.26 23.06
CA ASN A 290 22.17 -25.28 23.67
C ASN A 290 21.28 -24.56 22.65
N ALA A 291 21.53 -24.75 21.34
CA ALA A 291 20.71 -24.22 20.25
C ALA A 291 19.41 -25.03 20.06
N ILE A 292 18.56 -25.07 21.09
CA ILE A 292 17.26 -25.74 21.05
C ILE A 292 16.24 -24.79 20.41
N GLY A 293 16.21 -24.79 19.08
CA GLY A 293 15.42 -23.86 18.27
C GLY A 293 13.93 -23.80 18.62
N GLN A 294 13.35 -22.61 18.50
CA GLN A 294 11.92 -22.37 18.68
C GLN A 294 11.28 -21.90 17.37
N THR A 295 10.17 -22.54 17.00
CA THR A 295 9.24 -22.05 15.98
C THR A 295 7.82 -22.21 16.49
N VAL A 296 7.05 -21.13 16.42
CA VAL A 296 5.64 -21.12 16.81
C VAL A 296 4.78 -20.51 15.71
N PHE A 297 3.74 -21.22 15.28
CA PHE A 297 2.72 -20.71 14.37
C PHE A 297 1.41 -20.47 15.14
N ILE A 298 0.86 -19.25 15.05
CA ILE A 298 -0.34 -18.80 15.77
C ILE A 298 -1.30 -18.22 14.74
N ASP A 299 -2.55 -18.68 14.75
CA ASP A 299 -3.62 -18.19 13.85
C ASP A 299 -3.19 -18.20 12.37
N THR A 300 -2.32 -19.13 12.01
CA THR A 300 -1.67 -19.17 10.69
C THR A 300 -2.45 -20.07 9.75
N TRP A 301 -2.79 -19.57 8.56
CA TRP A 301 -3.38 -20.38 7.51
C TRP A 301 -2.29 -21.20 6.80
N MET A 302 -2.52 -22.49 6.57
CA MET A 302 -1.57 -23.43 5.99
C MET A 302 -2.13 -24.09 4.73
N GLY A 303 -1.47 -23.87 3.59
CA GLY A 303 -1.83 -24.50 2.32
C GLY A 303 -1.58 -26.02 2.30
N ALA A 304 -2.14 -26.70 1.31
CA ALA A 304 -2.17 -28.16 1.24
C ALA A 304 -0.78 -28.81 1.04
N HIS A 305 0.21 -28.02 0.58
CA HIS A 305 1.62 -28.41 0.51
C HIS A 305 2.26 -28.69 1.87
N ILE A 306 1.72 -28.19 2.98
CA ILE A 306 2.27 -28.45 4.32
C ILE A 306 1.99 -29.90 4.74
N GLN A 307 3.04 -30.59 5.18
CA GLN A 307 2.97 -32.01 5.52
C GLN A 307 2.17 -32.32 6.78
N GLN A 308 1.50 -33.48 6.80
CA GLN A 308 0.94 -34.03 8.04
C GLN A 308 2.05 -34.34 9.06
N GLN A 309 3.17 -34.92 8.62
CA GLN A 309 4.40 -34.98 9.40
C GLN A 309 5.22 -33.70 9.14
N ALA A 310 4.83 -32.62 9.82
CA ALA A 310 5.37 -31.29 9.55
C ALA A 310 6.77 -31.04 10.13
N TRP A 311 7.10 -31.67 11.26
CA TRP A 311 8.33 -31.41 12.00
C TRP A 311 9.33 -32.55 11.80
N HIS A 312 10.55 -32.22 11.41
CA HIS A 312 11.56 -33.21 10.99
C HIS A 312 12.85 -33.10 11.81
N PRO A 313 13.62 -34.18 11.95
CA PRO A 313 14.92 -34.14 12.58
C PRO A 313 15.97 -33.46 11.68
N MET A 314 17.07 -33.01 12.29
CA MET A 314 18.22 -32.48 11.56
C MET A 314 19.51 -33.16 12.01
N GLY A 315 20.42 -33.40 11.07
CA GLY A 315 21.76 -33.88 11.38
C GLY A 315 22.71 -32.73 11.71
N GLY A 316 23.64 -32.97 12.63
CA GLY A 316 24.77 -32.08 12.91
C GLY A 316 26.02 -32.85 13.30
N THR A 317 27.12 -32.13 13.55
CA THR A 317 28.39 -32.75 13.93
C THR A 317 28.39 -33.13 15.42
N ALA A 318 28.71 -34.39 15.74
CA ALA A 318 28.83 -34.84 17.13
C ALA A 318 30.11 -34.31 17.79
N ARG A 319 30.12 -34.16 19.13
CA ARG A 319 31.30 -33.72 19.91
C ARG A 319 32.52 -34.62 19.68
N THR A 320 32.30 -35.92 19.52
CA THR A 320 33.35 -36.93 19.27
C THR A 320 33.76 -37.03 17.79
N GLY A 321 33.23 -36.16 16.91
CA GLY A 321 33.27 -36.36 15.47
C GLY A 321 32.16 -37.29 14.97
N GLY A 322 31.82 -37.20 13.68
CA GLY A 322 30.71 -37.93 13.06
C GLY A 322 29.35 -37.21 13.14
N LYS A 323 28.26 -37.95 12.89
CA LYS A 323 26.89 -37.40 12.77
C LYS A 323 26.08 -37.62 14.05
N LYS A 324 25.46 -36.55 14.56
CA LYS A 324 24.43 -36.56 15.60
C LYS A 324 23.08 -36.17 14.98
N VAL A 325 22.00 -36.79 15.43
CA VAL A 325 20.63 -36.43 15.00
C VAL A 325 19.96 -35.67 16.14
N PHE A 326 19.38 -34.52 15.81
CA PHE A 326 18.56 -33.70 16.70
C PHE A 326 17.11 -33.88 16.31
N ARG A 327 16.28 -34.28 17.26
CA ARG A 327 14.90 -34.70 17.00
C ARG A 327 13.94 -33.52 17.16
N ALA A 328 12.84 -33.54 16.41
CA ALA A 328 11.86 -32.47 16.43
C ALA A 328 11.15 -32.37 17.79
N GLU A 329 10.91 -33.49 18.45
CA GLU A 329 10.31 -33.58 19.79
C GLU A 329 11.15 -32.93 20.89
N ASP A 330 12.47 -32.86 20.71
CA ASP A 330 13.38 -32.21 21.66
C ASP A 330 13.46 -30.69 21.44
N ALA A 331 12.97 -30.21 20.28
CA ALA A 331 12.92 -28.80 19.91
C ALA A 331 11.67 -28.10 20.47
N ARG A 332 11.63 -26.76 20.39
CA ARG A 332 10.49 -25.94 20.85
C ARG A 332 9.55 -25.61 19.68
N PHE A 333 8.97 -26.65 19.08
CA PHE A 333 8.04 -26.53 17.96
C PHE A 333 6.59 -26.65 18.39
N PHE A 334 5.82 -25.61 18.11
CA PHE A 334 4.43 -25.51 18.52
C PHE A 334 3.55 -24.82 17.49
N GLU A 335 2.26 -25.10 17.56
CA GLU A 335 1.23 -24.47 16.77
C GLU A 335 0.06 -24.05 17.68
N TYR A 336 -0.74 -23.08 17.27
CA TYR A 336 -1.94 -22.68 17.97
C TYR A 336 -2.96 -22.14 16.98
N ASN A 337 -4.15 -22.75 16.95
CA ASN A 337 -5.29 -22.31 16.12
C ASN A 337 -4.93 -22.10 14.63
N SER A 338 -3.98 -22.89 14.11
CA SER A 338 -3.69 -22.94 12.67
C SER A 338 -4.92 -23.41 11.90
N SER A 339 -5.09 -22.93 10.66
CA SER A 339 -6.23 -23.26 9.79
C SER A 339 -5.79 -23.60 8.37
N GLY A 340 -6.70 -24.05 7.51
CA GLY A 340 -6.40 -24.43 6.13
C GLY A 340 -6.07 -25.92 5.95
N PRO A 341 -5.95 -26.38 4.68
CA PRO A 341 -5.81 -27.80 4.37
C PRO A 341 -4.52 -28.46 4.89
N GLY A 342 -3.46 -27.69 5.18
CA GLY A 342 -2.21 -28.17 5.76
C GLY A 342 -2.14 -28.14 7.29
N ALA A 343 -3.19 -27.65 7.96
CA ALA A 343 -3.25 -27.51 9.42
C ALA A 343 -3.77 -28.78 10.11
N PHE A 344 -2.92 -29.81 10.15
CA PHE A 344 -3.22 -31.06 10.84
C PHE A 344 -2.98 -30.95 12.35
N VAL A 345 -3.87 -31.54 13.15
CA VAL A 345 -3.64 -31.75 14.59
C VAL A 345 -3.31 -33.22 14.81
N THR A 346 -2.06 -33.50 15.22
CA THR A 346 -1.57 -34.86 15.51
C THR A 346 -0.71 -34.84 16.77
N THR A 347 -0.39 -36.01 17.33
CA THR A 347 0.51 -36.13 18.49
C THR A 347 1.89 -35.53 18.24
N ASN A 348 2.37 -35.56 16.99
CA ASN A 348 3.68 -35.07 16.60
C ASN A 348 3.67 -33.58 16.17
N ARG A 349 2.49 -32.92 16.19
CA ARG A 349 2.28 -31.50 15.92
C ARG A 349 1.73 -30.83 17.18
N ARG A 350 2.64 -30.60 18.15
CA ARG A 350 2.30 -30.11 19.49
C ARG A 350 1.56 -28.77 19.42
N GLN A 351 0.42 -28.70 20.11
CA GLN A 351 -0.37 -27.48 20.20
C GLN A 351 -0.05 -26.74 21.51
N LEU A 352 -0.05 -25.41 21.47
CA LEU A 352 -0.10 -24.60 22.68
C LEU A 352 -1.52 -24.67 23.27
N ASN A 353 -1.61 -24.47 24.59
CA ASN A 353 -2.88 -24.14 25.24
C ASN A 353 -3.09 -22.62 25.25
N ASP A 354 -4.31 -22.17 25.56
CA ASP A 354 -4.68 -20.74 25.52
C ASP A 354 -3.77 -19.85 26.39
N SER A 355 -3.40 -20.33 27.58
CA SER A 355 -2.53 -19.60 28.51
C SER A 355 -1.12 -19.39 27.95
N LYS A 356 -0.53 -20.43 27.34
CA LYS A 356 0.78 -20.32 26.67
C LYS A 356 0.67 -19.50 25.39
N ALA A 357 -0.38 -19.66 24.60
CA ALA A 357 -0.58 -18.85 23.40
C ALA A 357 -0.67 -17.35 23.74
N ALA A 358 -1.30 -17.00 24.87
CA ALA A 358 -1.39 -15.62 25.34
C ALA A 358 -0.04 -14.99 25.72
N SER A 359 1.04 -15.75 25.92
CA SER A 359 2.37 -15.16 26.12
C SER A 359 3.07 -14.79 24.82
N PHE A 360 2.66 -15.34 23.67
CA PHE A 360 3.24 -15.06 22.36
C PHE A 360 2.54 -13.89 21.68
N THR A 361 2.52 -12.74 22.35
CA THR A 361 2.13 -11.48 21.71
C THR A 361 3.35 -10.73 21.24
N TRP A 362 3.21 -9.96 20.17
CA TRP A 362 4.19 -8.95 19.77
C TRP A 362 4.62 -8.01 20.90
N GLU A 363 3.76 -7.63 21.85
CA GLU A 363 4.17 -6.78 22.98
C GLU A 363 5.22 -7.49 23.84
N ASN A 364 5.00 -8.78 24.14
CA ASN A 364 5.92 -9.57 24.94
C ASN A 364 7.23 -9.88 24.20
N ILE A 365 7.15 -10.16 22.89
CA ILE A 365 8.33 -10.53 22.09
C ILE A 365 9.20 -9.30 21.77
N LEU A 366 8.57 -8.18 21.41
CA LEU A 366 9.27 -6.94 21.08
C LEU A 366 9.66 -6.15 22.35
N GLY A 367 9.00 -6.39 23.48
CA GLY A 367 9.28 -5.71 24.75
C GLY A 367 9.07 -4.20 24.63
N GLU A 368 10.04 -3.42 25.12
CA GLU A 368 9.98 -1.96 25.10
C GLU A 368 9.94 -1.36 23.68
N TRP A 369 10.42 -2.11 22.68
CA TRP A 369 10.39 -1.66 21.29
C TRP A 369 8.97 -1.52 20.73
N TYR A 370 8.02 -2.31 21.24
CA TYR A 370 6.61 -2.23 20.84
C TYR A 370 6.04 -0.82 21.01
N GLN A 371 6.44 -0.11 22.06
CA GLN A 371 5.95 1.23 22.38
C GLN A 371 6.57 2.34 21.51
N SER A 372 7.49 2.01 20.60
CA SER A 372 8.11 3.03 19.76
C SER A 372 7.11 3.61 18.74
N PRO A 373 7.12 4.94 18.48
CA PRO A 373 6.16 5.57 17.58
C PRO A 373 6.12 4.94 16.18
N ARG A 374 7.29 4.52 15.68
CA ARG A 374 7.42 3.88 14.38
C ARG A 374 6.69 2.53 14.31
N ILE A 375 6.82 1.71 15.36
CA ILE A 375 6.12 0.42 15.44
C ILE A 375 4.62 0.64 15.55
N GLN A 376 4.19 1.54 16.43
CA GLN A 376 2.76 1.89 16.57
C GLN A 376 2.15 2.40 15.25
N GLN A 377 2.88 3.24 14.50
CA GLN A 377 2.44 3.72 13.19
C GLN A 377 2.36 2.59 12.15
N ALA A 378 3.37 1.72 12.07
CA ALA A 378 3.39 0.61 11.12
C ALA A 378 2.21 -0.36 11.40
N ILE A 379 1.93 -0.63 12.68
CA ILE A 379 0.82 -1.45 13.13
C ILE A 379 -0.53 -0.82 12.74
N GLN A 380 -0.70 0.48 13.02
CA GLN A 380 -1.92 1.20 12.70
C GLN A 380 -2.24 1.12 11.20
N LEU A 381 -1.22 1.20 10.33
CA LEU A 381 -1.39 1.08 8.88
C LEU A 381 -1.91 -0.31 8.47
N VAL A 382 -1.42 -1.38 9.09
CA VAL A 382 -1.89 -2.75 8.82
C VAL A 382 -3.35 -2.92 9.24
N PHE A 383 -3.71 -2.52 10.45
CA PHE A 383 -5.11 -2.59 10.89
C PHE A 383 -6.03 -1.73 10.03
N THR A 384 -5.57 -0.54 9.62
CA THR A 384 -6.35 0.32 8.72
C THR A 384 -6.60 -0.39 7.38
N ARG A 385 -5.59 -1.05 6.80
CA ARG A 385 -5.74 -1.86 5.58
C ARG A 385 -6.70 -3.04 5.78
N GLU A 386 -6.65 -3.72 6.93
CA GLU A 386 -7.57 -4.82 7.23
C GLU A 386 -9.01 -4.37 7.39
N VAL A 387 -9.25 -3.23 8.04
CA VAL A 387 -10.60 -2.65 8.08
C VAL A 387 -11.06 -2.30 6.66
N VAL A 388 -10.19 -1.72 5.84
CA VAL A 388 -10.51 -1.42 4.42
C VAL A 388 -10.80 -2.68 3.59
N ASN A 389 -10.04 -3.77 3.80
CA ASN A 389 -10.16 -5.03 3.06
C ASN A 389 -11.29 -5.95 3.59
N SER A 390 -11.54 -6.00 4.89
CA SER A 390 -12.68 -6.74 5.46
C SER A 390 -14.02 -6.11 5.10
N LEU A 391 -14.02 -4.80 4.80
CA LEU A 391 -15.16 -4.09 4.23
C LEU A 391 -15.22 -4.18 2.69
N SER A 392 -14.26 -4.84 2.03
CA SER A 392 -14.18 -5.02 0.57
C SER A 392 -14.78 -6.33 0.10
N GLY A 393 -16.09 -6.52 0.27
CA GLY A 393 -16.79 -7.47 -0.59
C GLY A 393 -16.55 -7.12 -2.07
N GLU A 394 -16.31 -8.12 -2.93
CA GLU A 394 -16.18 -7.92 -4.37
C GLU A 394 -17.43 -7.23 -4.92
N MET A 395 -17.27 -6.00 -5.41
CA MET A 395 -18.33 -5.23 -6.02
C MET A 395 -17.90 -4.84 -7.44
N ALA A 396 -18.87 -4.89 -8.36
CA ALA A 396 -18.67 -4.61 -9.77
C ALA A 396 -18.07 -3.22 -10.02
N GLU A 397 -17.11 -3.14 -10.93
CA GLU A 397 -16.48 -1.89 -11.33
C GLU A 397 -17.48 -0.89 -11.93
N TYR A 398 -17.35 0.38 -11.55
CA TYR A 398 -18.07 1.49 -12.16
C TYR A 398 -17.50 1.73 -13.56
N THR A 399 -18.28 1.45 -14.62
CA THR A 399 -17.91 1.70 -16.03
C THR A 399 -19.09 2.25 -16.82
N ILE A 400 -18.84 2.96 -17.93
CA ILE A 400 -19.90 3.49 -18.82
C ILE A 400 -20.83 2.38 -19.30
N GLU A 401 -20.28 1.23 -19.68
CA GLU A 401 -21.05 0.08 -20.16
C GLU A 401 -21.93 -0.52 -19.05
N SER A 402 -21.40 -0.63 -17.82
CA SER A 402 -22.19 -1.12 -16.69
C SER A 402 -23.36 -0.21 -16.37
N GLU A 403 -23.16 1.11 -16.43
CA GLU A 403 -24.20 2.10 -16.18
C GLU A 403 -25.21 2.15 -17.32
N TYR A 404 -24.76 1.98 -18.57
CA TYR A 404 -25.64 1.86 -19.73
C TYR A 404 -26.61 0.69 -19.56
N ARG A 405 -26.09 -0.51 -19.24
CA ARG A 405 -26.92 -1.71 -19.02
C ARG A 405 -27.95 -1.53 -17.90
N LYS A 406 -27.58 -0.81 -16.83
CA LYS A 406 -28.49 -0.51 -15.71
C LYS A 406 -29.61 0.44 -16.14
N ASN A 407 -29.27 1.53 -16.81
CA ASN A 407 -30.21 2.61 -17.12
C ASN A 407 -31.06 2.36 -18.38
N LYS A 408 -30.57 1.54 -19.33
CA LYS A 408 -31.26 1.28 -20.61
C LYS A 408 -32.69 0.73 -20.46
N LYS A 409 -32.96 0.00 -19.37
CA LYS A 409 -34.30 -0.55 -19.08
C LYS A 409 -35.32 0.56 -18.79
N GLN A 410 -34.92 1.57 -18.03
CA GLN A 410 -35.78 2.69 -17.66
C GLN A 410 -35.78 3.78 -18.74
N PHE A 411 -34.65 3.97 -19.43
CA PHE A 411 -34.47 4.99 -20.45
C PHE A 411 -34.05 4.34 -21.78
N PRO A 412 -34.98 3.75 -22.54
CA PRO A 412 -34.66 2.99 -23.74
C PRO A 412 -34.08 3.86 -24.88
N PHE A 413 -34.24 5.18 -24.82
CA PHE A 413 -33.72 6.11 -25.83
C PHE A 413 -32.23 6.46 -25.67
N ILE A 414 -31.61 6.15 -24.53
CA ILE A 414 -30.24 6.59 -24.26
C ILE A 414 -29.21 5.87 -25.14
N SER A 415 -28.12 6.56 -25.44
CA SER A 415 -26.91 5.98 -26.03
C SER A 415 -25.64 6.41 -25.27
N PRO A 416 -24.68 5.50 -25.03
CA PRO A 416 -23.48 5.81 -24.27
C PRO A 416 -22.48 6.66 -25.07
N ILE A 417 -21.73 7.50 -24.37
CA ILE A 417 -20.72 8.43 -24.93
C ILE A 417 -19.38 7.75 -25.30
N ASN A 418 -19.29 6.42 -25.23
CA ASN A 418 -18.05 5.66 -25.45
C ASN A 418 -17.82 5.27 -26.93
N LYS A 419 -18.75 5.58 -27.83
CA LYS A 419 -18.49 5.50 -29.27
C LYS A 419 -17.70 6.74 -29.70
N PRO A 420 -16.74 6.63 -30.64
CA PRO A 420 -16.15 7.82 -31.23
C PRO A 420 -17.27 8.65 -31.85
N GLU A 421 -17.59 9.78 -31.19
CA GLU A 421 -18.47 10.80 -31.74
C GLU A 421 -17.81 11.28 -33.06
N ASN A 422 -18.59 11.57 -34.09
CA ASN A 422 -18.04 12.22 -35.30
C ASN A 422 -17.62 13.65 -34.91
N ILE A 423 -16.39 13.80 -34.41
CA ILE A 423 -15.77 15.07 -34.00
C ILE A 423 -15.50 15.97 -35.23
N GLU A 424 -15.84 15.53 -36.44
CA GLU A 424 -15.85 16.35 -37.66
C GLU A 424 -16.71 17.63 -37.56
N GLN A 425 -17.52 17.79 -36.51
CA GLN A 425 -18.29 19.02 -36.24
C GLN A 425 -17.66 19.99 -35.22
N THR A 426 -16.51 19.71 -34.61
CA THR A 426 -15.78 20.73 -33.81
C THR A 426 -14.80 21.50 -34.69
N ALA A 427 -14.92 22.84 -34.70
CA ALA A 427 -14.18 23.74 -35.60
C ALA A 427 -12.64 23.77 -35.40
N GLN A 428 -12.09 23.02 -34.45
CA GLN A 428 -10.65 23.01 -34.12
C GLN A 428 -10.10 21.59 -33.98
N SER A 429 -8.98 21.30 -34.64
CA SER A 429 -8.22 20.08 -34.39
C SER A 429 -7.63 20.10 -32.97
N ILE A 430 -7.66 18.98 -32.25
CA ILE A 430 -7.15 18.85 -30.87
C ILE A 430 -5.89 17.97 -30.79
N SER A 431 -5.11 18.14 -29.73
CA SER A 431 -4.01 17.27 -29.30
C SER A 431 -4.43 16.49 -28.06
N GLU A 432 -3.97 15.24 -27.97
CA GLU A 432 -4.29 14.33 -26.87
C GLU A 432 -3.01 13.65 -26.38
N HIS A 433 -2.81 13.63 -25.06
CA HIS A 433 -1.74 12.88 -24.40
C HIS A 433 -2.34 12.02 -23.31
N TYR A 434 -2.03 10.73 -23.34
CA TYR A 434 -2.54 9.76 -22.38
C TYR A 434 -1.45 9.33 -21.40
N ASN A 435 -1.88 9.06 -20.17
CA ASN A 435 -1.07 8.51 -19.10
C ASN A 435 0.21 9.34 -18.82
N LEU A 436 0.08 10.66 -18.80
CA LEU A 436 1.17 11.53 -18.36
C LEU A 436 1.35 11.37 -16.84
N ALA A 437 2.48 10.82 -16.41
CA ALA A 437 2.81 10.68 -15.00
C ALA A 437 2.98 12.06 -14.35
N TYR A 438 2.21 12.33 -13.30
CA TYR A 438 2.30 13.60 -12.57
C TYR A 438 2.81 13.44 -11.13
N LYS A 439 2.72 12.23 -10.56
CA LYS A 439 3.15 11.92 -9.20
C LYS A 439 3.43 10.43 -9.03
N THR A 440 4.45 10.10 -8.24
CA THR A 440 4.65 8.74 -7.72
C THR A 440 4.57 8.78 -6.20
N VAL A 441 3.70 7.94 -5.63
CA VAL A 441 3.44 7.90 -4.19
C VAL A 441 3.11 6.48 -3.74
N ASP A 442 3.72 6.02 -2.66
CA ASP A 442 3.53 4.68 -2.08
C ASP A 442 3.62 3.53 -3.12
N GLY A 443 4.48 3.67 -4.13
CA GLY A 443 4.70 2.62 -5.14
C GLY A 443 3.82 2.73 -6.37
N SER A 444 2.85 3.63 -6.36
CA SER A 444 1.91 3.84 -7.46
C SER A 444 2.20 5.16 -8.16
N THR A 445 2.42 5.11 -9.47
CA THR A 445 2.44 6.31 -10.31
C THR A 445 1.01 6.67 -10.67
N LEU A 446 0.65 7.92 -10.40
CA LEU A 446 -0.63 8.50 -10.80
C LEU A 446 -0.43 9.29 -12.09
N HIS A 447 -1.40 9.13 -12.98
CA HIS A 447 -1.35 9.70 -14.31
C HIS A 447 -2.50 10.65 -14.60
N LEU A 448 -2.37 11.45 -15.65
CA LEU A 448 -3.44 12.26 -16.20
C LEU A 448 -3.53 12.09 -17.71
N ASP A 449 -4.72 12.27 -18.26
CA ASP A 449 -4.93 12.38 -19.72
C ASP A 449 -5.29 13.83 -20.05
N LEU A 450 -4.58 14.41 -21.01
CA LEU A 450 -4.59 15.83 -21.34
C LEU A 450 -5.11 16.03 -22.77
N PHE A 451 -6.03 16.98 -22.95
CA PHE A 451 -6.68 17.33 -24.21
C PHE A 451 -6.63 18.85 -24.40
N TYR A 452 -6.16 19.34 -25.54
CA TYR A 452 -6.05 20.79 -25.77
C TYR A 452 -6.12 21.16 -27.27
N PRO A 453 -6.46 22.42 -27.61
CA PRO A 453 -6.57 22.85 -29.00
C PRO A 453 -5.20 22.85 -29.70
N ASN A 454 -5.13 22.33 -30.93
CA ASN A 454 -3.92 22.44 -31.74
C ASN A 454 -3.69 23.88 -32.17
N LYS A 455 -2.42 24.32 -32.15
CA LYS A 455 -2.00 25.65 -32.65
C LYS A 455 -2.71 26.83 -31.97
N ALA A 456 -3.01 26.72 -30.67
CA ALA A 456 -3.46 27.87 -29.90
C ALA A 456 -2.37 28.97 -29.92
N GLU A 457 -2.73 30.18 -30.36
CA GLU A 457 -1.83 31.34 -30.37
C GLU A 457 -1.62 31.94 -28.97
N GLN A 458 -2.53 31.64 -28.03
CA GLN A 458 -2.54 32.15 -26.67
C GLN A 458 -2.86 31.04 -25.68
N ALA A 459 -2.39 31.22 -24.45
CA ALA A 459 -2.72 30.34 -23.33
C ALA A 459 -4.24 30.27 -23.13
N LYS A 460 -4.74 29.08 -22.82
CA LYS A 460 -6.16 28.73 -22.70
C LYS A 460 -6.52 28.36 -21.27
N PRO A 461 -7.77 28.61 -20.84
CA PRO A 461 -8.22 28.20 -19.51
C PRO A 461 -8.15 26.67 -19.34
N LEU A 462 -7.78 26.25 -18.13
CA LEU A 462 -7.64 24.85 -17.74
C LEU A 462 -8.91 24.35 -17.03
N VAL A 463 -9.38 23.15 -17.40
CA VAL A 463 -10.45 22.43 -16.71
C VAL A 463 -9.91 21.09 -16.20
N VAL A 464 -9.77 20.95 -14.89
CA VAL A 464 -9.32 19.71 -14.24
C VAL A 464 -10.53 18.88 -13.82
N MET A 465 -10.67 17.71 -14.43
CA MET A 465 -11.84 16.84 -14.33
C MET A 465 -11.58 15.65 -13.41
N ILE A 466 -12.38 15.55 -12.36
CA ILE A 466 -12.28 14.53 -11.31
C ILE A 466 -13.39 13.49 -11.52
N HIS A 467 -13.00 12.23 -11.73
CA HIS A 467 -13.97 11.17 -11.99
C HIS A 467 -14.78 10.78 -10.75
N GLY A 468 -16.02 10.35 -10.97
CA GLY A 468 -16.87 9.73 -9.95
C GLY A 468 -16.50 8.27 -9.65
N GLY A 469 -17.35 7.59 -8.88
CA GLY A 469 -17.13 6.18 -8.47
C GLY A 469 -17.17 5.97 -6.96
N GLY A 470 -17.80 6.88 -6.21
CA GLY A 470 -18.00 6.76 -4.77
C GLY A 470 -16.69 6.80 -3.98
N TRP A 471 -15.73 7.64 -4.39
CA TRP A 471 -14.37 7.73 -3.80
C TRP A 471 -13.56 6.42 -3.80
N ARG A 472 -14.14 5.31 -4.27
CA ARG A 472 -13.66 3.94 -4.10
C ARG A 472 -13.31 3.26 -5.42
N THR A 473 -13.99 3.65 -6.48
CA THR A 473 -13.86 3.08 -7.82
C THR A 473 -13.83 4.20 -8.85
N GLY A 474 -13.86 3.83 -10.13
CA GLY A 474 -13.84 4.77 -11.24
C GLY A 474 -12.46 4.90 -11.88
N ASN A 475 -12.42 5.57 -13.02
CA ASN A 475 -11.24 5.73 -13.83
C ASN A 475 -11.30 7.09 -14.55
N LYS A 476 -10.14 7.73 -14.74
CA LYS A 476 -10.02 9.02 -15.44
C LYS A 476 -10.60 8.99 -16.86
N SER A 477 -10.54 7.84 -17.54
CA SER A 477 -11.09 7.64 -18.89
C SER A 477 -12.60 7.88 -19.01
N HIS A 478 -13.36 7.83 -17.90
CA HIS A 478 -14.78 8.19 -17.92
C HIS A 478 -15.03 9.65 -18.28
N GLN A 479 -14.03 10.51 -18.07
CA GLN A 479 -14.10 11.93 -18.41
C GLN A 479 -13.58 12.23 -19.82
N THR A 480 -12.91 11.28 -20.49
CA THR A 480 -12.28 11.48 -21.80
C THR A 480 -13.22 12.06 -22.86
N PRO A 481 -14.46 11.56 -23.06
CA PRO A 481 -15.33 12.11 -24.10
C PRO A 481 -15.67 13.60 -23.86
N THR A 482 -15.96 13.96 -22.61
CA THR A 482 -16.24 15.36 -22.24
C THR A 482 -14.98 16.23 -22.25
N ALA A 483 -13.81 15.68 -21.90
CA ALA A 483 -12.53 16.37 -22.00
C ALA A 483 -12.17 16.71 -23.44
N ARG A 484 -12.34 15.75 -24.37
CA ARG A 484 -12.19 15.98 -25.82
C ARG A 484 -13.13 17.06 -26.32
N TRP A 485 -14.40 16.98 -25.92
CA TRP A 485 -15.40 17.98 -26.29
C TRP A 485 -15.01 19.38 -25.81
N LEU A 486 -14.59 19.53 -24.55
CA LEU A 486 -14.10 20.81 -23.98
C LEU A 486 -12.87 21.34 -24.73
N ALA A 487 -11.94 20.46 -25.12
CA ALA A 487 -10.80 20.84 -25.94
C ALA A 487 -11.24 21.39 -27.31
N GLY A 488 -12.26 20.79 -27.92
CA GLY A 488 -12.89 21.31 -29.14
C GLY A 488 -13.61 22.66 -28.94
N GLN A 489 -13.96 23.03 -27.70
CA GLN A 489 -14.52 24.34 -27.33
C GLN A 489 -13.44 25.38 -26.95
N GLY A 490 -12.15 25.05 -27.07
CA GLY A 490 -11.06 26.01 -26.84
C GLY A 490 -10.46 25.99 -25.43
N PHE A 491 -10.79 25.00 -24.60
CA PHE A 491 -10.23 24.81 -23.26
C PHE A 491 -9.07 23.81 -23.26
N VAL A 492 -8.17 23.89 -22.28
CA VAL A 492 -7.30 22.75 -21.95
C VAL A 492 -8.04 21.90 -20.94
N ALA A 493 -8.35 20.65 -21.27
CA ALA A 493 -9.08 19.74 -20.39
C ALA A 493 -8.19 18.59 -19.94
N VAL A 494 -8.26 18.24 -18.65
CA VAL A 494 -7.46 17.17 -18.06
C VAL A 494 -8.35 16.24 -17.26
N SER A 495 -8.24 14.94 -17.49
CA SER A 495 -8.81 13.94 -16.59
C SER A 495 -7.73 13.38 -15.67
N VAL A 496 -7.93 13.48 -14.36
CA VAL A 496 -6.91 13.10 -13.36
C VAL A 496 -7.21 11.74 -12.73
N GLU A 497 -6.18 10.89 -12.63
CA GLU A 497 -6.16 9.75 -11.71
C GLU A 497 -5.94 10.27 -10.28
N TYR A 498 -6.44 9.54 -9.28
CA TYR A 498 -6.15 9.81 -7.87
C TYR A 498 -6.26 8.52 -7.07
N ARG A 499 -5.59 8.44 -5.91
CA ARG A 499 -5.75 7.27 -5.03
C ARG A 499 -7.17 7.20 -4.48
N THR A 500 -7.87 6.10 -4.80
CA THR A 500 -9.20 5.82 -4.25
C THR A 500 -9.12 5.26 -2.82
N SER A 501 -10.26 5.10 -2.15
CA SER A 501 -10.35 4.49 -0.80
C SER A 501 -9.90 3.02 -0.75
N LYS A 502 -9.68 2.36 -1.89
CA LYS A 502 -8.99 1.05 -1.94
C LYS A 502 -7.49 1.17 -1.67
N THR A 503 -6.91 2.34 -1.93
CA THR A 503 -5.47 2.58 -1.86
C THR A 503 -5.11 3.47 -0.68
N ALA A 504 -5.86 4.55 -0.45
CA ALA A 504 -5.59 5.50 0.63
C ALA A 504 -6.87 6.22 1.11
N LEU A 505 -6.89 6.59 2.39
CA LEU A 505 -7.97 7.36 3.00
C LEU A 505 -7.82 8.87 2.70
N TYR A 506 -8.87 9.66 2.95
CA TYR A 506 -8.78 11.11 3.04
C TYR A 506 -7.64 11.53 4.00
N PRO A 507 -6.79 12.51 3.63
CA PRO A 507 -6.91 13.45 2.50
C PRO A 507 -6.13 13.07 1.22
N ALA A 508 -5.70 11.81 1.06
CA ALA A 508 -4.78 11.42 -0.02
C ALA A 508 -5.26 11.82 -1.43
N ALA A 509 -6.51 11.49 -1.79
CA ALA A 509 -7.08 11.85 -3.09
C ALA A 509 -7.07 13.37 -3.34
N MET A 510 -7.36 14.18 -2.32
CA MET A 510 -7.37 15.64 -2.44
C MET A 510 -5.96 16.20 -2.64
N ALA A 511 -4.97 15.63 -1.95
CA ALA A 511 -3.57 15.97 -2.16
C ALA A 511 -3.10 15.57 -3.57
N ASP A 512 -3.54 14.42 -4.07
CA ASP A 512 -3.21 13.94 -5.41
C ASP A 512 -3.77 14.87 -6.50
N ILE A 513 -5.01 15.37 -6.34
CA ILE A 513 -5.61 16.37 -7.25
C ILE A 513 -4.82 17.69 -7.21
N ASN A 514 -4.42 18.12 -6.01
CA ASN A 514 -3.61 19.34 -5.86
C ASN A 514 -2.26 19.22 -6.57
N ASP A 515 -1.59 18.08 -6.44
CA ASP A 515 -0.30 17.82 -7.07
C ASP A 515 -0.44 17.75 -8.60
N ALA A 516 -1.54 17.22 -9.13
CA ALA A 516 -1.84 17.29 -10.56
C ALA A 516 -1.97 18.74 -11.06
N ILE A 517 -2.65 19.61 -10.31
CA ILE A 517 -2.75 21.04 -10.65
C ILE A 517 -1.38 21.72 -10.61
N LYS A 518 -0.55 21.42 -9.61
CA LYS A 518 0.83 21.94 -9.53
C LYS A 518 1.67 21.49 -10.73
N TRP A 519 1.58 20.21 -11.09
CA TRP A 519 2.27 19.67 -12.25
C TRP A 519 1.83 20.38 -13.54
N LEU A 520 0.53 20.60 -13.72
CA LEU A 520 -0.01 21.33 -14.88
C LEU A 520 0.46 22.80 -14.92
N LYS A 521 0.53 23.47 -13.76
CA LYS A 521 1.09 24.83 -13.65
C LYS A 521 2.58 24.86 -14.00
N GLN A 522 3.34 23.84 -13.65
CA GLN A 522 4.77 23.75 -14.02
C GLN A 522 4.96 23.52 -15.53
N HIS A 523 4.06 22.76 -16.16
CA HIS A 523 4.11 22.45 -17.60
C HIS A 523 3.29 23.40 -18.47
N HIS A 524 2.87 24.54 -17.92
CA HIS A 524 1.85 25.39 -18.54
C HIS A 524 2.26 25.91 -19.94
N LYS A 525 3.55 26.16 -20.17
CA LYS A 525 4.06 26.61 -21.48
C LYS A 525 3.95 25.53 -22.55
N LEU A 526 4.18 24.27 -22.18
CA LEU A 526 4.15 23.14 -23.12
C LEU A 526 2.72 22.86 -23.62
N TYR A 527 1.74 23.08 -22.75
CA TYR A 527 0.34 22.74 -23.01
C TYR A 527 -0.56 23.96 -23.17
N MET A 528 0.03 25.15 -23.35
CA MET A 528 -0.68 26.42 -23.52
C MET A 528 -1.73 26.67 -22.43
N ILE A 529 -1.38 26.43 -21.16
CA ILE A 529 -2.28 26.62 -20.02
C ILE A 529 -2.14 28.04 -19.46
N ASP A 530 -3.27 28.72 -19.29
CA ASP A 530 -3.35 29.93 -18.48
C ASP A 530 -3.51 29.54 -17.00
N THR A 531 -2.43 29.71 -16.23
CA THR A 531 -2.37 29.33 -14.81
C THR A 531 -3.22 30.21 -13.89
N LYS A 532 -3.80 31.29 -14.41
CA LYS A 532 -4.73 32.19 -13.71
C LYS A 532 -6.20 31.88 -13.97
N LYS A 533 -6.49 30.94 -14.88
CA LYS A 533 -7.85 30.60 -15.33
C LYS A 533 -8.07 29.09 -15.21
N ILE A 534 -8.30 28.62 -13.99
CA ILE A 534 -8.43 27.19 -13.69
C ILE A 534 -9.83 26.88 -13.15
N ALA A 535 -10.52 25.92 -13.74
CA ALA A 535 -11.71 25.28 -13.20
C ALA A 535 -11.39 23.89 -12.64
N VAL A 536 -12.05 23.53 -11.55
CA VAL A 536 -12.20 22.13 -11.13
C VAL A 536 -13.62 21.66 -11.43
N LEU A 537 -13.73 20.54 -12.10
CA LEU A 537 -14.98 19.90 -12.49
C LEU A 537 -14.99 18.49 -11.96
N GLY A 538 -16.11 18.02 -11.46
CA GLY A 538 -16.26 16.59 -11.16
C GLY A 538 -17.66 16.08 -11.39
N ALA A 539 -17.80 14.75 -11.36
CA ALA A 539 -19.10 14.06 -11.39
C ALA A 539 -19.27 13.15 -10.16
N SER A 540 -20.47 13.13 -9.55
CA SER A 540 -20.78 12.30 -8.37
C SER A 540 -19.81 12.54 -7.19
N SER A 541 -19.14 11.50 -6.67
CA SER A 541 -18.07 11.66 -5.67
C SER A 541 -16.93 12.59 -6.13
N GLY A 542 -16.65 12.63 -7.43
CA GLY A 542 -15.71 13.58 -8.01
C GLY A 542 -16.21 15.01 -7.97
N ALA A 543 -17.53 15.24 -8.15
CA ALA A 543 -18.16 16.55 -8.03
C ALA A 543 -18.12 17.06 -6.58
N HIS A 544 -18.34 16.16 -5.61
CA HIS A 544 -18.12 16.46 -4.20
C HIS A 544 -16.68 16.91 -3.94
N MET A 545 -15.68 16.15 -4.43
CA MET A 545 -14.26 16.53 -4.27
C MET A 545 -13.90 17.83 -4.99
N ALA A 546 -14.41 18.07 -6.20
CA ALA A 546 -14.20 19.33 -6.92
C ALA A 546 -14.75 20.53 -6.13
N THR A 547 -15.95 20.37 -5.56
CA THR A 547 -16.61 21.41 -4.75
C THR A 547 -15.83 21.68 -3.46
N LEU A 548 -15.39 20.62 -2.76
CA LEU A 548 -14.58 20.72 -1.56
C LEU A 548 -13.24 21.40 -1.86
N PHE A 549 -12.55 20.96 -2.91
CA PHE A 549 -11.26 21.50 -3.33
C PHE A 549 -11.37 22.99 -3.61
N GLY A 550 -12.33 23.39 -4.45
CA GLY A 550 -12.51 24.78 -4.82
C GLY A 550 -12.91 25.66 -3.64
N ALA A 551 -13.83 25.21 -2.79
CA ALA A 551 -14.26 25.96 -1.60
C ALA A 551 -13.10 26.19 -0.61
N MET A 552 -12.24 25.18 -0.43
CA MET A 552 -11.06 25.29 0.43
C MET A 552 -9.93 26.10 -0.21
N SER A 553 -9.78 26.07 -1.55
CA SER A 553 -8.65 26.67 -2.26
C SER A 553 -8.51 28.19 -2.06
N THR A 554 -9.62 28.86 -1.77
CA THR A 554 -9.69 30.32 -1.56
C THR A 554 -10.20 30.70 -0.17
N ASN A 555 -10.23 29.75 0.77
CA ASN A 555 -10.52 30.07 2.16
C ASN A 555 -9.30 30.77 2.79
N HIS A 556 -9.45 32.05 3.14
CA HIS A 556 -8.37 32.87 3.69
C HIS A 556 -8.22 32.79 5.21
N ASP A 557 -9.21 32.23 5.92
CA ASP A 557 -9.18 32.08 7.38
C ASP A 557 -8.22 30.95 7.82
N THR A 558 -7.89 30.07 6.87
CA THR A 558 -6.85 29.04 7.00
C THR A 558 -5.85 29.20 5.86
N LYS A 559 -4.54 28.99 6.08
CA LYS A 559 -3.61 28.86 4.94
C LYS A 559 -4.07 27.68 4.07
N SER A 560 -4.71 27.96 2.93
CA SER A 560 -5.26 26.94 2.04
C SER A 560 -4.19 25.88 1.71
N PRO A 561 -4.49 24.58 1.85
CA PRO A 561 -3.59 23.52 1.43
C PRO A 561 -3.57 23.31 -0.09
N TYR A 562 -4.47 23.98 -0.82
CA TYR A 562 -4.74 23.73 -2.23
C TYR A 562 -4.44 24.95 -3.11
N GLU A 563 -3.98 24.66 -4.33
CA GLU A 563 -3.81 25.65 -5.39
C GLU A 563 -5.12 26.38 -5.68
N ALA A 564 -5.07 27.71 -5.74
CA ALA A 564 -6.25 28.53 -6.04
C ALA A 564 -6.82 28.23 -7.43
N VAL A 565 -8.15 28.16 -7.52
CA VAL A 565 -8.93 27.96 -8.76
C VAL A 565 -10.01 29.04 -8.88
N GLN A 566 -10.50 29.29 -10.09
CA GLN A 566 -11.42 30.38 -10.42
C GLN A 566 -12.86 29.91 -10.64
N ALA A 567 -13.07 28.62 -10.91
CA ALA A 567 -14.40 28.06 -11.10
C ALA A 567 -14.54 26.65 -10.50
N ILE A 568 -15.75 26.36 -10.01
CA ILE A 568 -16.19 25.04 -9.54
C ILE A 568 -17.34 24.57 -10.42
N VAL A 569 -17.27 23.36 -10.94
CA VAL A 569 -18.39 22.68 -11.60
C VAL A 569 -18.69 21.37 -10.88
N ASN A 570 -19.89 21.30 -10.31
CA ASN A 570 -20.42 20.13 -9.64
C ASN A 570 -21.48 19.46 -10.53
N ILE A 571 -21.16 18.27 -11.07
CA ILE A 571 -22.11 17.43 -11.78
C ILE A 571 -22.63 16.35 -10.83
N ASP A 572 -23.80 16.60 -10.26
CA ASP A 572 -24.54 15.66 -9.41
C ASP A 572 -23.79 15.11 -8.19
N GLY A 573 -22.96 15.93 -7.53
CA GLY A 573 -22.33 15.62 -6.25
C GLY A 573 -22.99 16.36 -5.09
N VAL A 574 -23.07 15.71 -3.93
CA VAL A 574 -23.51 16.36 -2.69
C VAL A 574 -22.52 17.42 -2.23
N ALA A 575 -23.01 18.47 -1.60
CA ALA A 575 -22.18 19.56 -1.04
C ALA A 575 -22.16 19.57 0.50
N ASP A 576 -22.83 18.60 1.12
CA ASP A 576 -22.84 18.38 2.56
C ASP A 576 -22.95 16.87 2.83
N LEU A 577 -22.02 16.32 3.60
CA LEU A 577 -22.03 14.91 4.03
C LEU A 577 -22.59 14.72 5.45
N THR A 578 -22.87 15.80 6.18
CA THR A 578 -23.25 15.77 7.60
C THR A 578 -24.76 15.71 7.82
N SER A 579 -25.57 16.26 6.90
CA SER A 579 -27.04 16.27 7.06
C SER A 579 -27.64 14.88 7.26
N THR A 580 -28.79 14.82 7.93
CA THR A 580 -29.54 13.57 8.06
C THR A 580 -29.95 13.02 6.69
N ALA A 581 -30.34 13.90 5.75
CA ALA A 581 -30.79 13.52 4.42
C ALA A 581 -29.72 12.79 3.61
N VAL A 582 -28.47 13.29 3.58
CA VAL A 582 -27.37 12.59 2.87
C VAL A 582 -26.99 11.29 3.58
N ARG A 583 -26.95 11.28 4.92
CA ARG A 583 -26.54 10.10 5.71
C ARG A 583 -27.52 8.92 5.57
N MET A 584 -28.78 9.15 5.19
CA MET A 584 -29.70 8.06 4.82
C MET A 584 -29.21 7.24 3.62
N PHE A 585 -28.34 7.82 2.78
CA PHE A 585 -27.75 7.17 1.61
C PHE A 585 -26.26 6.89 1.82
N GLU A 586 -25.49 7.88 2.26
CA GLU A 586 -24.03 7.81 2.37
C GLU A 586 -23.54 7.19 3.67
N ASP A 587 -24.35 7.07 4.73
CA ASP A 587 -23.98 6.40 6.00
C ASP A 587 -25.10 5.52 6.56
N LYS A 588 -25.82 4.82 5.67
CA LYS A 588 -26.93 3.96 6.09
C LYS A 588 -26.44 2.82 6.99
N PRO A 589 -27.00 2.63 8.20
CA PRO A 589 -26.67 1.50 9.05
C PRO A 589 -26.92 0.16 8.35
N GLY A 590 -26.00 -0.80 8.54
CA GLY A 590 -26.11 -2.14 7.93
C GLY A 590 -25.83 -2.21 6.42
N LYS A 591 -25.41 -1.10 5.78
CA LYS A 591 -24.93 -1.06 4.39
C LYS A 591 -23.50 -0.54 4.32
N ILE A 592 -22.73 -0.95 3.32
CA ILE A 592 -21.40 -0.39 3.08
C ILE A 592 -21.55 1.10 2.77
N SER A 593 -20.75 1.93 3.46
CA SER A 593 -20.69 3.38 3.24
C SER A 593 -19.40 3.71 2.52
N TYR A 594 -19.50 4.20 1.29
CA TYR A 594 -18.34 4.60 0.49
C TYR A 594 -17.66 5.86 1.04
N ALA A 595 -18.44 6.81 1.55
CA ALA A 595 -17.93 7.94 2.29
C ALA A 595 -17.16 7.49 3.55
N ALA A 596 -17.69 6.55 4.35
CA ALA A 596 -16.99 6.04 5.53
C ALA A 596 -15.70 5.30 5.17
N LEU A 597 -15.69 4.54 4.07
CA LEU A 597 -14.50 3.86 3.57
C LEU A 597 -13.41 4.84 3.14
N TRP A 598 -13.80 5.97 2.56
CA TRP A 598 -12.85 7.03 2.20
C TRP A 598 -12.38 7.82 3.41
N LEU A 599 -13.26 8.09 4.37
CA LEU A 599 -12.96 8.89 5.56
C LEU A 599 -12.29 8.09 6.69
N GLY A 600 -12.28 6.76 6.62
CA GLY A 600 -11.76 5.87 7.65
C GLY A 600 -12.69 5.69 8.86
N GLY A 601 -13.99 5.93 8.70
CA GLY A 601 -14.99 5.79 9.76
C GLY A 601 -16.36 6.37 9.39
N ARG A 602 -17.43 5.83 9.99
CA ARG A 602 -18.80 6.34 9.84
C ARG A 602 -18.99 7.68 10.53
N TYR A 603 -20.08 8.39 10.25
CA TYR A 603 -20.35 9.70 10.84
C TYR A 603 -20.36 9.66 12.37
N ALA A 604 -20.98 8.63 12.96
CA ALA A 604 -21.03 8.45 14.41
C ALA A 604 -19.65 8.22 15.05
N GLN A 605 -18.68 7.73 14.27
CA GLN A 605 -17.32 7.43 14.74
C GLN A 605 -16.37 8.62 14.52
N GLU A 606 -16.49 9.30 13.37
CA GLU A 606 -15.55 10.31 12.90
C GLU A 606 -16.26 11.62 12.49
N PRO A 607 -17.14 12.22 13.33
CA PRO A 607 -17.97 13.35 12.91
C PRO A 607 -17.12 14.54 12.45
N LYS A 608 -15.98 14.78 13.10
CA LYS A 608 -15.04 15.85 12.70
C LYS A 608 -14.54 15.69 11.27
N ARG A 609 -14.22 14.47 10.80
CA ARG A 609 -13.77 14.24 9.42
C ARG A 609 -14.91 14.47 8.43
N TRP A 610 -16.12 14.05 8.76
CA TRP A 610 -17.30 14.26 7.93
C TRP A 610 -17.65 15.75 7.77
N HIS A 611 -17.52 16.55 8.84
CA HIS A 611 -17.58 18.01 8.74
C HIS A 611 -16.42 18.57 7.90
N ALA A 612 -15.20 18.08 8.11
CA ALA A 612 -14.01 18.54 7.39
C ALA A 612 -14.04 18.27 5.88
N VAL A 613 -14.94 17.41 5.40
CA VAL A 613 -15.13 17.16 3.97
C VAL A 613 -16.45 17.69 3.43
N SER A 614 -17.19 18.51 4.18
CA SER A 614 -18.46 19.08 3.72
C SER A 614 -18.25 20.48 3.13
N PRO A 615 -18.32 20.66 1.80
CA PRO A 615 -18.00 21.93 1.14
C PRO A 615 -18.72 23.16 1.69
N VAL A 616 -19.96 23.02 2.16
CA VAL A 616 -20.76 24.10 2.75
C VAL A 616 -20.09 24.81 3.95
N GLU A 617 -19.14 24.15 4.62
CA GLU A 617 -18.44 24.67 5.81
C GLU A 617 -17.32 25.67 5.45
N TYR A 618 -16.96 25.82 4.16
CA TYR A 618 -15.77 26.56 3.73
C TYR A 618 -16.07 27.83 2.91
N LEU A 619 -17.32 28.26 2.86
CA LEU A 619 -17.77 29.31 1.95
C LEU A 619 -17.47 30.72 2.47
N SER A 620 -17.00 31.58 1.57
CA SER A 620 -16.69 32.98 1.84
C SER A 620 -16.97 33.84 0.59
N LYS A 621 -16.73 35.16 0.68
CA LYS A 621 -16.75 36.07 -0.48
C LYS A 621 -15.66 35.79 -1.51
N HIS A 622 -14.68 34.96 -1.16
CA HIS A 622 -13.59 34.55 -2.04
C HIS A 622 -13.84 33.18 -2.67
N THR A 623 -14.94 32.50 -2.33
CA THR A 623 -15.29 31.23 -2.96
C THR A 623 -15.37 31.40 -4.49
N PRO A 624 -14.82 30.48 -5.29
CA PRO A 624 -14.86 30.59 -6.74
C PRO A 624 -16.30 30.53 -7.29
N ALA A 625 -16.50 31.09 -8.49
CA ALA A 625 -17.80 30.99 -9.15
C ALA A 625 -18.19 29.52 -9.30
N THR A 626 -19.44 29.18 -9.01
CA THR A 626 -19.85 27.77 -8.90
C THR A 626 -21.07 27.46 -9.78
N LEU A 627 -20.98 26.40 -10.56
CA LEU A 627 -22.10 25.81 -11.31
C LEU A 627 -22.47 24.44 -10.72
N PHE A 628 -23.74 24.26 -10.41
CA PHE A 628 -24.33 22.94 -10.14
C PHE A 628 -25.15 22.48 -11.33
N ILE A 629 -24.84 21.30 -11.87
CA ILE A 629 -25.66 20.59 -12.85
C ILE A 629 -26.14 19.30 -12.20
N ASN A 630 -27.44 19.17 -11.95
CA ASN A 630 -28.01 18.05 -11.21
C ASN A 630 -28.98 17.22 -12.04
N SER A 631 -29.09 15.95 -11.65
CA SER A 631 -30.19 15.08 -12.05
C SER A 631 -31.48 15.45 -11.32
N SER A 632 -32.59 14.82 -11.71
CA SER A 632 -33.87 14.95 -11.02
C SER A 632 -33.93 14.25 -9.65
N HIS A 633 -32.82 13.69 -9.15
CA HIS A 633 -32.80 13.00 -7.86
C HIS A 633 -32.41 13.94 -6.70
N ASP A 634 -33.39 14.27 -5.85
CA ASP A 634 -33.23 15.16 -4.68
C ASP A 634 -32.03 14.84 -3.78
N ARG A 635 -31.63 13.58 -3.67
CA ARG A 635 -30.47 13.17 -2.84
C ARG A 635 -29.16 13.87 -3.24
N PHE A 636 -29.01 14.26 -4.51
CA PHE A 636 -27.82 14.97 -5.00
C PHE A 636 -27.93 16.50 -4.91
N HIS A 637 -29.08 17.00 -4.47
CA HIS A 637 -29.30 18.42 -4.17
C HIS A 637 -28.95 18.73 -2.71
N VAL A 638 -28.64 17.71 -1.90
CA VAL A 638 -28.31 17.89 -0.48
C VAL A 638 -27.05 18.73 -0.32
N GLY A 639 -27.18 19.81 0.46
CA GLY A 639 -26.16 20.83 0.66
C GLY A 639 -26.12 21.91 -0.43
N ARG A 640 -26.59 21.63 -1.66
CA ARG A 640 -26.53 22.57 -2.79
C ARG A 640 -27.24 23.88 -2.49
N ASP A 641 -28.49 23.82 -2.05
CA ASP A 641 -29.30 25.04 -1.90
C ASP A 641 -28.75 25.93 -0.78
N ALA A 642 -28.22 25.33 0.29
CA ALA A 642 -27.50 26.04 1.35
C ALA A 642 -26.20 26.67 0.82
N PHE A 643 -25.44 25.93 0.02
CA PHE A 643 -24.23 26.42 -0.64
C PHE A 643 -24.53 27.63 -1.51
N VAL A 644 -25.54 27.52 -2.39
CA VAL A 644 -25.99 28.56 -3.31
C VAL A 644 -26.51 29.79 -2.56
N ALA A 645 -27.31 29.61 -1.51
CA ALA A 645 -27.78 30.71 -0.67
C ALA A 645 -26.61 31.49 -0.06
N GLN A 646 -25.55 30.79 0.37
CA GLN A 646 -24.36 31.41 0.92
C GLN A 646 -23.54 32.15 -0.16
N LEU A 647 -23.46 31.63 -1.39
CA LEU A 647 -22.84 32.35 -2.51
C LEU A 647 -23.60 33.63 -2.88
N ILE A 648 -24.93 33.58 -2.93
CA ILE A 648 -25.79 34.76 -3.17
C ILE A 648 -25.53 35.81 -2.09
N LYS A 649 -25.53 35.40 -0.82
CA LYS A 649 -25.25 36.30 0.31
C LYS A 649 -23.85 36.94 0.22
N ASN A 650 -22.89 36.20 -0.34
CA ASN A 650 -21.51 36.64 -0.50
C ASN A 650 -21.26 37.38 -1.84
N ASN A 651 -22.29 37.61 -2.66
CA ASN A 651 -22.20 38.20 -4.00
C ASN A 651 -21.22 37.44 -4.93
N VAL A 652 -21.15 36.12 -4.81
CA VAL A 652 -20.34 35.24 -5.66
C VAL A 652 -21.20 34.71 -6.81
N HIS A 653 -20.68 34.75 -8.04
CA HIS A 653 -21.40 34.25 -9.21
C HIS A 653 -21.72 32.75 -9.07
N GLN A 654 -22.99 32.39 -9.26
CA GLN A 654 -23.46 31.02 -9.13
C GLN A 654 -24.54 30.69 -10.16
N GLN A 655 -24.61 29.43 -10.58
CA GLN A 655 -25.66 28.89 -11.43
C GLN A 655 -26.10 27.51 -10.95
N VAL A 656 -27.39 27.22 -11.08
CA VAL A 656 -27.97 25.89 -10.84
C VAL A 656 -28.77 25.50 -12.07
N TYR A 657 -28.51 24.30 -12.58
CA TYR A 657 -29.25 23.71 -13.69
C TYR A 657 -29.65 22.28 -13.31
N THR A 658 -30.93 21.95 -13.42
CA THR A 658 -31.44 20.59 -13.15
C THR A 658 -32.03 20.02 -14.42
N ILE A 659 -31.52 18.87 -14.86
CA ILE A 659 -32.04 18.18 -16.05
C ILE A 659 -33.17 17.25 -15.59
N PRO A 660 -34.43 17.48 -16.02
CA PRO A 660 -35.57 16.67 -15.58
C PRO A 660 -35.48 15.24 -16.13
N ASP A 661 -36.14 14.31 -15.43
CA ASP A 661 -36.30 12.90 -15.84
C ASP A 661 -34.99 12.19 -16.17
N THR A 662 -33.96 12.41 -15.35
CA THR A 662 -32.61 11.88 -15.56
C THR A 662 -32.17 10.91 -14.46
N PRO A 663 -31.38 9.87 -14.79
CA PRO A 663 -30.69 9.09 -13.79
C PRO A 663 -29.55 9.91 -13.20
N HIS A 664 -28.99 9.44 -12.09
CA HIS A 664 -27.74 9.99 -11.54
C HIS A 664 -26.67 10.12 -12.64
N THR A 665 -26.42 9.08 -13.43
CA THR A 665 -25.31 9.01 -14.39
C THR A 665 -25.60 9.67 -15.75
N PHE A 666 -26.47 10.67 -15.81
CA PHE A 666 -26.91 11.32 -17.05
C PHE A 666 -25.77 11.86 -17.92
N TRP A 667 -24.67 12.30 -17.31
CA TRP A 667 -23.49 12.82 -18.03
C TRP A 667 -22.77 11.76 -18.87
N LEU A 668 -23.16 10.48 -18.78
CA LEU A 668 -22.60 9.38 -19.57
C LEU A 668 -23.44 9.05 -20.82
N PHE A 669 -24.55 9.74 -21.05
CA PHE A 669 -25.54 9.35 -22.06
C PHE A 669 -26.06 10.53 -22.88
N HIS A 670 -26.22 10.33 -24.18
CA HIS A 670 -27.07 11.19 -25.01
C HIS A 670 -28.55 10.93 -24.72
N PRO A 671 -29.42 11.95 -24.84
CA PRO A 671 -29.09 13.34 -25.22
C PRO A 671 -28.65 14.24 -24.05
N TRP A 672 -28.75 13.79 -22.79
CA TRP A 672 -28.52 14.65 -21.62
C TRP A 672 -27.10 15.19 -21.51
N VAL A 673 -26.09 14.44 -21.97
CA VAL A 673 -24.71 14.92 -22.02
C VAL A 673 -24.57 16.16 -22.90
N ASP A 674 -25.38 16.31 -23.95
CA ASP A 674 -25.30 17.43 -24.88
C ASP A 674 -25.85 18.71 -24.24
N GLU A 675 -26.98 18.59 -23.55
CA GLU A 675 -27.57 19.66 -22.74
C GLU A 675 -26.63 20.08 -21.60
N MET A 676 -26.06 19.11 -20.87
CA MET A 676 -25.07 19.34 -19.83
C MET A 676 -23.84 20.08 -20.36
N ARG A 677 -23.28 19.63 -21.50
CA ARG A 677 -22.13 20.23 -22.16
C ARG A 677 -22.42 21.68 -22.57
N SER A 678 -23.60 21.96 -23.11
CA SER A 678 -24.03 23.32 -23.47
C SER A 678 -24.02 24.28 -22.28
N VAL A 679 -24.62 23.87 -21.16
CA VAL A 679 -24.65 24.65 -19.90
C VAL A 679 -23.23 24.85 -19.36
N LEU A 680 -22.43 23.78 -19.36
CA LEU A 680 -21.05 23.79 -18.93
C LEU A 680 -20.20 24.82 -19.70
N ALA A 681 -20.22 24.79 -21.03
CA ALA A 681 -19.43 25.73 -21.83
C ALA A 681 -19.91 27.17 -21.67
N SER A 682 -21.22 27.41 -21.56
CA SER A 682 -21.75 28.75 -21.32
C SER A 682 -21.19 29.34 -20.02
N PHE A 683 -21.22 28.57 -18.93
CA PHE A 683 -20.67 28.99 -17.65
C PHE A 683 -19.16 29.20 -17.69
N LEU A 684 -18.40 28.25 -18.24
CA LEU A 684 -16.93 28.36 -18.30
C LEU A 684 -16.47 29.53 -19.16
N ASN A 685 -17.14 29.81 -20.28
CA ASN A 685 -16.83 30.98 -21.10
C ASN A 685 -17.06 32.28 -20.32
N LYS A 686 -18.22 32.39 -19.64
CA LYS A 686 -18.54 33.56 -18.82
C LYS A 686 -17.54 33.80 -17.70
N VAL A 687 -17.09 32.74 -17.02
CA VAL A 687 -16.26 32.86 -15.81
C VAL A 687 -14.77 32.97 -16.13
N LEU A 688 -14.29 32.28 -17.16
CA LEU A 688 -12.86 32.19 -17.46
C LEU A 688 -12.45 32.96 -18.72
N VAL A 689 -13.34 33.15 -19.69
CA VAL A 689 -12.97 33.74 -20.99
C VAL A 689 -13.38 35.21 -21.06
N GLU A 690 -14.62 35.54 -20.72
CA GLU A 690 -15.11 36.92 -20.69
C GLU A 690 -14.35 37.72 -19.62
N GLU A 691 -13.78 38.87 -20.02
CA GLU A 691 -13.24 39.83 -19.05
C GLU A 691 -14.42 40.52 -18.37
N ASN A 692 -14.56 40.37 -17.05
CA ASN A 692 -15.54 41.15 -16.30
C ASN A 692 -15.26 42.64 -16.57
N PRO A 693 -16.24 43.45 -17.02
CA PRO A 693 -16.08 44.89 -16.98
C PRO A 693 -15.88 45.29 -15.51
N SER A 694 -14.70 45.82 -15.24
CA SER A 694 -14.22 46.30 -13.94
C SER A 694 -15.18 47.25 -13.25
#